data_AF-A0A6L3V686-F1
#
_entry.id   AF-A0A6L3V686-F1
#
_cell.length_a   1.000
_cell.length_b   1.000
_cell.length_c   1.000
_cell.angle_alpha   90.00
_cell.angle_beta   90.00
_cell.angle_gamma   90.00
#
_symmetry.space_group_name_H-M   'P 1'
#
loop_
_entity.id
_entity.type
_entity.pdbx_description
1 polymer ?
#
loop_
_entity_poly.entity_id
_entity_poly.type
_entity_poly.pdbx_seq_one_letter_code
_entity_poly.pdbx_strand_id
1 'polypeptide(L)'
;MFVHRAEVEEVRKEVPVKNVAPSVVSVSAINGGQLLVKFSTEVDKTSAQTESNYALSDGKTVSTATLLDDKKSVRLTLNNAFDNKAAYKVAVTVQNVIIDGTVDTKFPVFTQVITVEDKVNAEISSVKAVTKDDSTKEVEVKFSEPVQTGAAYKINGVSVSNAVLNPAGTTLTLTAASNLETGKTYKIEAINLTDKSGNVNSVATKEFTVTKDAVAPVVQSVVAHGDNALLVTFSKDMKNDAAALANLKANIKVKSDVYEDVTVGSVTQLDGDSETQFVVQLQKTGANSAAGLFSSSKTSHNVTVLFVNDAIEDYLGNKLVGISKSATLTKDTVAPEVTGITYKKNSAGKVTALVVNFSEGVKANASLAFPANVVNENGVVVTSASVFGTIGNANVAEGAKKATFAITSGTEKEVTGKYSFTLTTGFVKDSSIAENESKAYSAVVDFGSSQTSGDYTVTSASTTTTNVITVKFPEAVKGGAVTGSATDPSRYTINGSSLPSGTTITLNAEGSPTATDKAQTIATITVPDGTMNATDGAAIFTVNGVQTLTGKTNKPFTTTVSVTDNIKPELKSAKVLDNKTIELTYNEDMVTLNGAFVGDEFTIYQGSSAVTLADAELVATSVSGFPAKIKIVVTKGADSAGAAASTFATATNLTKGTNTGTGNVTVLGTFTGTANETVTVKKTATGYTVDGTNDVVLTGSTFTYKGLTFSVADADANGVATNDTFTVSLTAYVAATSTTTLDLTKSLSVETKVPAAGGTTADVLDKANNKQKASVKVDVAK
;
A
#
# COMPACT_ATOMS: atom_id res chain seq x y z
N MET A 1 -49.71 2.35 -49.76
CA MET A 1 -48.38 1.74 -49.64
C MET A 1 -47.54 2.70 -48.80
N PHE A 2 -47.55 2.54 -47.47
CA PHE A 2 -46.78 3.37 -46.55
C PHE A 2 -45.82 2.45 -45.79
N VAL A 3 -44.53 2.70 -45.99
CA VAL A 3 -43.42 1.86 -45.50
C VAL A 3 -43.11 2.29 -44.06
N HIS A 4 -43.14 1.32 -43.14
CA HIS A 4 -42.69 1.51 -41.76
C HIS A 4 -41.18 1.79 -41.74
N ARG A 5 -40.78 2.87 -41.06
CA ARG A 5 -39.40 3.16 -40.72
C ARG A 5 -39.18 2.63 -39.30
N ALA A 6 -38.41 1.55 -39.18
CA ALA A 6 -38.02 1.00 -37.89
C ALA A 6 -37.02 1.94 -37.20
N GLU A 7 -37.36 2.29 -35.96
CA GLU A 7 -36.52 3.02 -35.01
C GLU A 7 -35.48 2.03 -34.46
N VAL A 8 -34.20 2.32 -34.64
CA VAL A 8 -33.10 1.52 -34.07
C VAL A 8 -32.81 2.09 -32.68
N GLU A 9 -33.29 1.40 -31.67
CA GLU A 9 -32.95 1.65 -30.26
C GLU A 9 -31.52 1.14 -30.02
N GLU A 10 -30.55 2.06 -29.99
CA GLU A 10 -29.18 1.74 -29.56
C GLU A 10 -29.18 1.46 -28.05
N VAL A 11 -29.25 0.17 -27.70
CA VAL A 11 -28.97 -0.30 -26.34
C VAL A 11 -27.49 -0.06 -26.05
N ARG A 12 -27.18 1.05 -25.36
CA ARG A 12 -25.89 1.23 -24.69
C ARG A 12 -25.70 0.08 -23.70
N LYS A 13 -24.86 -0.89 -24.06
CA LYS A 13 -24.28 -1.83 -23.10
C LYS A 13 -23.41 -1.03 -22.13
N GLU A 14 -23.93 -0.75 -20.95
CA GLU A 14 -23.11 -0.34 -19.81
C GLU A 14 -22.12 -1.48 -19.52
N VAL A 15 -20.84 -1.22 -19.78
CA VAL A 15 -19.77 -2.08 -19.30
C VAL A 15 -19.79 -1.97 -17.78
N PRO A 16 -19.90 -3.08 -17.02
CA PRO A 16 -19.89 -3.00 -15.57
C PRO A 16 -18.53 -2.43 -15.14
N VAL A 17 -18.56 -1.21 -14.60
CA VAL A 17 -17.39 -0.62 -13.94
C VAL A 17 -17.04 -1.54 -12.79
N LYS A 18 -15.84 -2.14 -12.84
CA LYS A 18 -15.30 -2.99 -11.79
C LYS A 18 -15.36 -2.19 -10.47
N ASN A 19 -16.30 -2.55 -9.60
CA ASN A 19 -16.46 -1.92 -8.29
C ASN A 19 -15.26 -2.30 -7.42
N VAL A 20 -14.28 -1.40 -7.32
CA VAL A 20 -13.13 -1.58 -6.43
C VAL A 20 -13.61 -1.22 -5.02
N ALA A 21 -13.46 -2.15 -4.07
CA ALA A 21 -13.85 -1.92 -2.68
C ALA A 21 -13.17 -0.65 -2.12
N PRO A 22 -13.92 0.25 -1.45
CA PRO A 22 -13.37 1.44 -0.81
C PRO A 22 -12.25 1.09 0.17
N SER A 23 -11.11 1.77 0.06
CA SER A 23 -9.92 1.55 0.90
C SER A 23 -9.14 2.85 1.09
N VAL A 24 -8.33 2.90 2.14
CA VAL A 24 -7.28 3.91 2.28
C VAL A 24 -6.13 3.49 1.39
N VAL A 25 -5.71 4.37 0.50
CA VAL A 25 -4.67 4.12 -0.51
C VAL A 25 -3.28 4.29 0.09
N SER A 26 -3.07 5.36 0.87
CA SER A 26 -1.76 5.64 1.46
C SER A 26 -1.82 6.69 2.57
N VAL A 27 -0.87 6.63 3.49
CA VAL A 27 -0.45 7.73 4.34
C VAL A 27 0.99 8.11 3.97
N SER A 28 1.29 9.40 3.88
CA SER A 28 2.64 9.89 3.58
C SER A 28 2.94 11.16 4.39
N ALA A 29 4.21 11.39 4.71
CA ALA A 29 4.64 12.67 5.28
C ALA A 29 4.72 13.71 4.16
N ILE A 30 4.16 14.90 4.40
CA ILE A 30 4.42 16.08 3.58
C ILE A 30 5.70 16.73 4.10
N ASN A 31 5.76 16.92 5.42
CA ASN A 31 6.88 17.46 6.18
C ASN A 31 6.74 17.06 7.65
N GLY A 32 7.56 17.61 8.55
CA GLY A 32 7.55 17.19 9.95
C GLY A 32 6.27 17.61 10.70
N GLY A 33 5.53 18.60 10.19
CA GLY A 33 4.27 19.06 10.79
C GLY A 33 3.00 18.55 10.10
N GLN A 34 3.10 17.97 8.91
CA GLN A 34 1.94 17.65 8.08
C GLN A 34 2.04 16.29 7.40
N LEU A 35 0.91 15.56 7.40
CA LEU A 35 0.76 14.27 6.74
C LEU A 35 -0.37 14.33 5.71
N LEU A 36 -0.33 13.43 4.72
CA LEU A 36 -1.36 13.28 3.70
C LEU A 36 -1.93 11.85 3.72
N VAL A 37 -3.24 11.75 3.89
CA VAL A 37 -4.01 10.50 3.78
C VAL A 37 -4.77 10.53 2.45
N LYS A 38 -4.68 9.45 1.66
CA LYS A 38 -5.42 9.31 0.39
C LYS A 38 -6.40 8.14 0.46
N PHE A 39 -7.61 8.34 -0.03
CA PHE A 39 -8.70 7.37 -0.09
C PHE A 39 -9.02 6.99 -1.54
N SER A 40 -9.57 5.79 -1.76
CA SER A 40 -9.87 5.30 -3.11
C SER A 40 -11.15 5.91 -3.70
N THR A 41 -12.05 6.43 -2.86
CA THR A 41 -13.30 7.10 -3.24
C THR A 41 -13.56 8.32 -2.34
N GLU A 42 -14.54 9.14 -2.70
CA GLU A 42 -14.90 10.35 -1.96
C GLU A 42 -15.31 10.03 -0.51
N VAL A 43 -14.93 10.91 0.42
CA VAL A 43 -15.17 10.76 1.86
C VAL A 43 -16.19 11.78 2.34
N ASP A 44 -17.01 11.40 3.33
CA ASP A 44 -17.87 12.35 4.03
C ASP A 44 -17.02 13.40 4.77
N LYS A 45 -17.30 14.67 4.50
CA LYS A 45 -16.52 15.81 5.02
C LYS A 45 -16.44 15.83 6.55
N THR A 46 -17.52 15.47 7.24
CA THR A 46 -17.57 15.57 8.71
C THR A 46 -16.64 14.53 9.35
N SER A 47 -16.76 13.27 8.93
CA SER A 47 -15.92 12.18 9.42
C SER A 47 -14.46 12.32 8.98
N ALA A 48 -14.20 12.79 7.76
CA ALA A 48 -12.84 12.99 7.24
C ALA A 48 -12.09 14.11 7.99
N GLN A 49 -12.79 15.13 8.47
CA GLN A 49 -12.22 16.25 9.22
C GLN A 49 -12.24 16.04 10.74
N THR A 50 -12.68 14.87 11.23
CA THR A 50 -12.64 14.54 12.67
C THR A 50 -11.23 14.08 13.05
N GLU A 51 -10.53 14.82 13.91
CA GLU A 51 -9.12 14.56 14.23
C GLU A 51 -8.89 13.21 14.91
N SER A 52 -9.83 12.75 15.75
CA SER A 52 -9.74 11.48 16.48
C SER A 52 -9.83 10.23 15.59
N ASN A 53 -10.10 10.41 14.29
CA ASN A 53 -10.06 9.35 13.29
C ASN A 53 -8.64 9.01 12.82
N TYR A 54 -7.64 9.80 13.24
CA TYR A 54 -6.24 9.66 12.87
C TYR A 54 -5.37 9.58 14.12
N ALA A 55 -4.73 8.42 14.34
CA ALA A 55 -3.89 8.19 15.51
C ALA A 55 -2.45 7.89 15.10
N LEU A 56 -1.48 8.47 15.82
CA LEU A 56 -0.05 8.24 15.63
C LEU A 56 0.50 7.42 16.80
N SER A 57 1.33 6.42 16.51
CA SER A 57 1.88 5.51 17.53
C SER A 57 2.87 6.15 18.51
N ASP A 58 3.41 7.33 18.18
CA ASP A 58 4.37 8.06 19.00
C ASP A 58 3.70 9.03 19.99
N GLY A 59 2.37 9.05 20.04
CA GLY A 59 1.58 9.88 20.94
C GLY A 59 1.38 11.33 20.48
N LYS A 60 1.92 11.73 19.32
CA LYS A 60 1.56 13.03 18.73
C LYS A 60 0.10 13.03 18.27
N THR A 61 -0.52 14.20 18.33
CA THR A 61 -1.94 14.38 18.01
C THR A 61 -2.13 15.29 16.81
N VAL A 62 -3.20 15.03 16.06
CA VAL A 62 -3.65 15.89 14.95
C VAL A 62 -4.34 17.12 15.55
N SER A 63 -3.91 18.32 15.14
CA SER A 63 -4.55 19.59 15.48
C SER A 63 -5.74 19.89 14.58
N THR A 64 -5.61 19.59 13.29
CA THR A 64 -6.66 19.77 12.29
C THR A 64 -6.55 18.70 11.20
N ALA A 65 -7.69 18.20 10.76
CA ALA A 65 -7.82 17.39 9.56
C ALA A 65 -8.62 18.16 8.50
N THR A 66 -8.03 18.41 7.34
CA THR A 66 -8.65 19.18 6.27
C THR A 66 -8.86 18.31 5.04
N LEU A 67 -10.11 18.13 4.63
CA LEU A 67 -10.45 17.49 3.37
C LEU A 67 -10.06 18.43 2.22
N LEU A 68 -9.32 17.93 1.25
CA LEU A 68 -8.88 18.69 0.08
C LEU A 68 -9.97 18.69 -1.00
N ASP A 69 -9.81 19.56 -2.00
CA ASP A 69 -10.80 19.79 -3.06
C ASP A 69 -11.13 18.55 -3.89
N ASP A 70 -10.22 17.57 -3.94
CA ASP A 70 -10.44 16.28 -4.61
C ASP A 70 -11.44 15.36 -3.87
N LYS A 71 -11.86 15.74 -2.66
CA LYS A 71 -12.71 14.98 -1.74
C LYS A 71 -12.20 13.57 -1.41
N LYS A 72 -10.96 13.26 -1.73
CA LYS A 72 -10.32 11.94 -1.57
C LYS A 72 -9.00 12.02 -0.79
N SER A 73 -8.54 13.23 -0.48
CA SER A 73 -7.31 13.45 0.25
C SER A 73 -7.58 14.27 1.50
N VAL A 74 -7.02 13.84 2.63
CA VAL A 74 -7.07 14.59 3.89
C VAL A 74 -5.67 14.99 4.29
N ARG A 75 -5.46 16.30 4.48
CA ARG A 75 -4.23 16.84 5.07
C ARG A 75 -4.39 16.88 6.57
N LEU A 76 -3.50 16.21 7.28
CA LEU A 76 -3.40 16.25 8.74
C LEU A 76 -2.34 17.26 9.13
N THR A 77 -2.68 18.19 10.01
CA THR A 77 -1.71 19.07 10.68
C THR A 77 -1.52 18.58 12.10
N LEU A 78 -0.28 18.46 12.55
CA LEU A 78 0.05 17.97 13.89
C LEU A 78 0.13 19.12 14.89
N ASN A 79 -0.24 18.88 16.15
CA ASN A 79 -0.06 19.85 17.23
C ASN A 79 1.42 20.18 17.47
N ASN A 80 2.29 19.19 17.31
CA ASN A 80 3.73 19.33 17.40
C ASN A 80 4.37 18.65 16.19
N ALA A 81 5.24 19.37 15.49
CA ALA A 81 6.00 18.78 14.38
C ALA A 81 7.10 17.84 14.89
N PHE A 82 7.52 16.91 14.04
CA PHE A 82 8.77 16.18 14.20
C PHE A 82 9.94 17.13 13.99
N ASP A 83 10.97 17.03 14.82
CA ASP A 83 12.14 17.88 14.66
C ASP A 83 13.02 17.43 13.48
N ASN A 84 13.91 18.30 13.04
CA ASN A 84 14.81 18.06 11.91
C ASN A 84 16.09 17.26 12.25
N LYS A 85 16.19 16.66 13.43
CA LYS A 85 17.43 16.00 13.89
C LYS A 85 17.54 14.55 13.43
N ALA A 86 16.43 13.89 13.11
CA ALA A 86 16.40 12.49 12.73
C ALA A 86 15.19 12.14 11.84
N ALA A 87 15.27 10.98 11.20
CA ALA A 87 14.13 10.34 10.58
C ALA A 87 13.35 9.51 11.62
N TYR A 88 12.05 9.73 11.71
CA TYR A 88 11.15 9.07 12.66
C TYR A 88 10.30 8.02 11.95
N LYS A 89 10.27 6.79 12.47
CA LYS A 89 9.31 5.77 12.02
C LYS A 89 8.07 5.82 12.89
N VAL A 90 6.91 6.07 12.28
CA VAL A 90 5.64 6.28 12.99
C VAL A 90 4.55 5.48 12.30
N ALA A 91 3.79 4.70 13.07
CA ALA A 91 2.58 4.06 12.57
C ALA A 91 1.42 5.06 12.65
N VAL A 92 0.77 5.31 11.52
CA VAL A 92 -0.43 6.16 11.42
C VAL A 92 -1.63 5.27 11.16
N THR A 93 -2.61 5.34 12.04
CA THR A 93 -3.88 4.60 11.95
C THR A 93 -5.00 5.53 11.54
N VAL A 94 -5.70 5.18 10.47
CA VAL A 94 -6.89 5.83 9.93
C VAL A 94 -8.09 4.93 10.23
N GLN A 95 -9.13 5.48 10.85
CA GLN A 95 -10.32 4.73 11.23
C GLN A 95 -11.56 5.62 11.24
N ASN A 96 -12.76 5.03 11.20
CA ASN A 96 -14.05 5.73 11.32
C ASN A 96 -14.35 6.83 10.28
N VAL A 97 -13.58 6.91 9.19
CA VAL A 97 -13.90 7.79 8.05
C VAL A 97 -15.01 7.15 7.21
N ILE A 98 -16.05 7.92 6.90
CA ILE A 98 -17.27 7.47 6.20
C ILE A 98 -17.14 7.76 4.70
N ILE A 99 -17.68 6.87 3.86
CA ILE A 99 -17.78 7.06 2.41
C ILE A 99 -18.84 8.11 2.11
N ASP A 100 -18.54 9.07 1.24
CA ASP A 100 -19.48 10.13 0.88
C ASP A 100 -20.81 9.58 0.33
N GLY A 101 -21.91 10.26 0.65
CA GLY A 101 -23.26 9.79 0.30
C GLY A 101 -23.79 8.61 1.12
N THR A 102 -23.02 8.08 2.08
CA THR A 102 -23.47 7.04 3.02
C THR A 102 -23.62 7.61 4.44
N VAL A 103 -24.43 6.97 5.27
CA VAL A 103 -24.66 7.44 6.65
C VAL A 103 -23.67 6.85 7.65
N ASP A 104 -23.25 5.60 7.47
CA ASP A 104 -22.37 4.87 8.41
C ASP A 104 -21.42 3.87 7.71
N THR A 105 -21.33 3.88 6.37
CA THR A 105 -20.42 2.96 5.68
C THR A 105 -19.01 3.52 5.73
N LYS A 106 -18.18 2.92 6.58
CA LYS A 106 -16.82 3.36 6.86
C LYS A 106 -15.80 2.68 5.94
N PHE A 107 -14.71 3.39 5.65
CA PHE A 107 -13.51 2.75 5.14
C PHE A 107 -12.99 1.71 6.14
N PRO A 108 -12.38 0.59 5.68
CA PRO A 108 -11.64 -0.29 6.56
C PRO A 108 -10.58 0.49 7.34
N VAL A 109 -10.31 0.05 8.57
CA VAL A 109 -9.19 0.58 9.34
C VAL A 109 -7.92 0.35 8.53
N PHE A 110 -7.09 1.37 8.45
CA PHE A 110 -5.82 1.31 7.76
C PHE A 110 -4.72 1.78 8.70
N THR A 111 -3.65 1.01 8.84
CA THR A 111 -2.45 1.42 9.57
C THR A 111 -1.26 1.30 8.63
N GLN A 112 -0.43 2.34 8.57
CA GLN A 112 0.82 2.31 7.81
C GLN A 112 1.95 2.89 8.64
N VAL A 113 3.09 2.20 8.67
CA VAL A 113 4.33 2.76 9.19
C VAL A 113 4.95 3.64 8.11
N ILE A 114 5.07 4.93 8.40
CA ILE A 114 5.74 5.91 7.53
C ILE A 114 7.05 6.34 8.16
N THR A 115 7.96 6.84 7.32
CA THR A 115 9.13 7.60 7.80
C THR A 115 8.83 9.08 7.64
N VAL A 116 8.94 9.84 8.74
CA VAL A 116 8.80 11.29 8.78
C VAL A 116 10.18 11.88 8.99
N GLU A 117 10.61 12.70 8.04
CA GLU A 117 11.85 13.46 8.14
C GLU A 117 11.61 14.81 7.46
N ASP A 118 12.13 15.87 8.07
CA ASP A 118 12.02 17.22 7.53
C ASP A 118 13.40 17.88 7.48
N LYS A 119 13.96 17.94 6.28
CA LYS A 119 15.28 18.52 5.99
C LYS A 119 15.19 19.73 5.06
N VAL A 120 13.99 20.10 4.65
CA VAL A 120 13.78 21.17 3.67
C VAL A 120 13.55 22.46 4.46
N ASN A 121 14.24 23.53 4.07
CA ASN A 121 14.01 24.83 4.67
C ASN A 121 12.69 25.39 4.13
N ALA A 122 11.87 25.99 5.00
CA ALA A 122 10.73 26.77 4.53
C ALA A 122 11.15 27.92 3.60
N GLU A 123 10.35 28.16 2.57
CA GLU A 123 10.52 29.22 1.60
C GLU A 123 9.25 30.06 1.46
N ILE A 124 9.39 31.21 0.79
CA ILE A 124 8.25 32.00 0.33
C ILE A 124 7.74 31.39 -0.98
N SER A 125 6.63 30.67 -0.89
CA SER A 125 5.98 30.01 -2.03
C SER A 125 5.42 31.04 -3.00
N SER A 126 4.59 31.95 -2.50
CA SER A 126 3.99 33.02 -3.31
C SER A 126 3.75 34.28 -2.50
N VAL A 127 3.64 35.40 -3.23
CA VAL A 127 3.32 36.70 -2.67
C VAL A 127 2.23 37.30 -3.55
N LYS A 128 1.14 37.76 -2.93
CA LYS A 128 0.01 38.42 -3.58
C LYS A 128 -0.09 39.85 -3.06
N ALA A 129 0.08 40.81 -3.97
CA ALA A 129 -0.13 42.23 -3.72
C ALA A 129 -0.96 42.79 -4.89
N VAL A 130 -2.28 42.77 -4.73
CA VAL A 130 -3.23 43.21 -5.76
C VAL A 130 -4.05 44.35 -5.18
N THR A 131 -4.28 45.40 -5.96
CA THR A 131 -5.05 46.57 -5.55
C THR A 131 -5.77 47.20 -6.73
N LYS A 132 -6.88 47.89 -6.47
CA LYS A 132 -7.55 48.74 -7.48
C LYS A 132 -6.85 50.08 -7.69
N ASP A 133 -6.12 50.56 -6.70
CA ASP A 133 -5.48 51.88 -6.69
C ASP A 133 -4.08 51.82 -7.31
N ASP A 134 -3.42 52.96 -7.49
CA ASP A 134 -2.07 53.01 -8.09
C ASP A 134 -0.97 52.45 -7.18
N SER A 135 -1.28 52.22 -5.90
CA SER A 135 -0.36 51.62 -4.94
C SER A 135 -1.10 50.88 -3.82
N THR A 136 -0.40 49.98 -3.13
CA THR A 136 -0.89 49.30 -1.91
C THR A 136 0.20 49.23 -0.84
N LYS A 137 -0.20 49.04 0.41
CA LYS A 137 0.71 48.61 1.48
C LYS A 137 0.47 47.17 1.89
N GLU A 138 -0.62 46.56 1.45
CA GLU A 138 -1.04 45.24 1.87
C GLU A 138 -0.39 44.18 0.98
N VAL A 139 0.22 43.19 1.63
CA VAL A 139 0.88 42.07 0.97
C VAL A 139 0.51 40.79 1.72
N GLU A 140 0.01 39.80 0.98
CA GLU A 140 -0.19 38.44 1.47
C GLU A 140 0.99 37.57 1.00
N VAL A 141 1.54 36.78 1.91
CA VAL A 141 2.68 35.89 1.67
C VAL A 141 2.27 34.48 2.06
N LYS A 142 2.48 33.50 1.16
CA LYS A 142 2.27 32.08 1.45
C LYS A 142 3.62 31.38 1.51
N PHE A 143 3.78 30.52 2.50
CA PHE A 143 5.00 29.74 2.67
C PHE A 143 4.89 28.37 2.00
N SER A 144 6.03 27.74 1.71
CA SER A 144 6.07 26.35 1.21
C SER A 144 5.56 25.37 2.27
N GLU A 145 5.73 25.70 3.55
CA GLU A 145 5.45 24.85 4.70
C GLU A 145 5.03 25.71 5.91
N PRO A 146 4.36 25.14 6.93
CA PRO A 146 4.03 25.87 8.15
C PRO A 146 5.27 26.41 8.88
N VAL A 147 5.27 27.72 9.20
CA VAL A 147 6.39 28.39 9.88
C VAL A 147 6.07 28.80 11.32
N GLN A 148 7.12 29.04 12.10
CA GLN A 148 7.05 29.62 13.43
C GLN A 148 6.94 31.15 13.36
N THR A 149 6.49 31.77 14.45
CA THR A 149 6.64 33.21 14.64
C THR A 149 8.10 33.54 14.96
N GLY A 150 8.54 34.77 14.66
CA GLY A 150 9.89 35.25 15.03
C GLY A 150 10.80 35.63 13.86
N ALA A 151 10.44 35.29 12.63
CA ALA A 151 11.14 35.78 11.44
C ALA A 151 10.98 37.31 11.31
N ALA A 152 12.03 37.99 10.84
CA ALA A 152 11.97 39.42 10.53
C ALA A 152 11.72 39.62 9.03
N TYR A 153 10.74 40.44 8.67
CA TYR A 153 10.35 40.64 7.28
C TYR A 153 10.77 42.02 6.78
N LYS A 154 11.28 42.07 5.55
CA LYS A 154 11.65 43.29 4.84
C LYS A 154 11.08 43.32 3.44
N ILE A 155 10.78 44.51 2.93
CA ILE A 155 10.51 44.75 1.51
C ILE A 155 11.56 45.72 1.01
N ASN A 156 12.33 45.31 -0.01
CA ASN A 156 13.47 46.06 -0.55
C ASN A 156 14.42 46.56 0.55
N GLY A 157 14.76 45.70 1.52
CA GLY A 157 15.64 46.04 2.65
C GLY A 157 15.01 46.86 3.78
N VAL A 158 13.77 47.32 3.65
CA VAL A 158 13.05 48.10 4.69
C VAL A 158 12.18 47.19 5.55
N SER A 159 12.32 47.26 6.87
CA SER A 159 11.52 46.46 7.82
C SER A 159 10.03 46.77 7.75
N VAL A 160 9.20 45.73 7.88
CA VAL A 160 7.74 45.86 7.99
C VAL A 160 7.31 45.86 9.47
N SER A 161 6.27 46.62 9.81
CA SER A 161 5.86 46.83 11.21
C SER A 161 4.69 45.96 11.68
N ASN A 162 3.81 45.54 10.76
CA ASN A 162 2.64 44.73 11.06
C ASN A 162 2.69 43.47 10.20
N ALA A 163 3.25 42.39 10.72
CA ALA A 163 3.28 41.08 10.07
C ALA A 163 2.46 40.10 10.93
N VAL A 164 1.32 39.65 10.43
CA VAL A 164 0.37 38.79 11.15
C VAL A 164 0.38 37.42 10.48
N LEU A 165 0.94 36.44 11.19
CA LEU A 165 0.94 35.05 10.77
C LEU A 165 -0.39 34.41 11.17
N ASN A 166 -1.04 33.70 10.25
CA ASN A 166 -2.24 32.96 10.60
C ASN A 166 -1.91 31.83 11.62
N PRO A 167 -2.88 31.34 12.41
CA PRO A 167 -2.64 30.30 13.40
C PRO A 167 -2.01 29.02 12.83
N ALA A 168 -2.30 28.70 11.57
CA ALA A 168 -1.75 27.54 10.87
C ALA A 168 -0.27 27.72 10.44
N GLY A 169 0.28 28.93 10.48
CA GLY A 169 1.65 29.21 10.06
C GLY A 169 1.88 29.18 8.55
N THR A 170 0.83 29.19 7.74
CA THR A 170 0.93 29.01 6.27
C THR A 170 0.83 30.31 5.48
N THR A 171 0.17 31.32 6.04
CA THR A 171 -0.07 32.62 5.40
C THR A 171 0.29 33.74 6.36
N LEU A 172 1.04 34.72 5.87
CA LEU A 172 1.37 35.96 6.55
C LEU A 172 0.71 37.11 5.79
N THR A 173 -0.05 37.95 6.49
CA THR A 173 -0.46 39.26 5.98
C THR A 173 0.46 40.32 6.57
N LEU A 174 0.91 41.25 5.74
CA LEU A 174 1.76 42.34 6.21
C LEU A 174 1.40 43.69 5.63
N THR A 175 1.80 44.75 6.35
CA THR A 175 1.72 46.13 5.88
C THR A 175 3.12 46.68 5.64
N ALA A 176 3.40 47.06 4.39
CA ALA A 176 4.65 47.71 4.00
C ALA A 176 4.78 49.10 4.63
N ALA A 177 6.02 49.52 4.93
CA ALA A 177 6.29 50.83 5.52
C ALA A 177 5.90 51.99 4.58
N SER A 178 6.22 51.83 3.28
CA SER A 178 5.88 52.77 2.21
C SER A 178 4.87 52.17 1.23
N ASN A 179 4.18 53.03 0.47
CA ASN A 179 3.33 52.59 -0.62
C ASN A 179 4.14 51.84 -1.68
N LEU A 180 3.62 50.70 -2.13
CA LEU A 180 4.16 49.91 -3.22
C LEU A 180 3.35 50.22 -4.47
N GLU A 181 3.94 50.94 -5.42
CA GLU A 181 3.32 51.29 -6.70
C GLU A 181 3.05 50.07 -7.59
N THR A 182 1.90 50.08 -8.25
CA THR A 182 1.50 49.07 -9.23
C THR A 182 2.44 49.02 -10.44
N GLY A 183 2.59 47.84 -11.04
CA GLY A 183 3.48 47.60 -12.17
C GLY A 183 4.96 47.52 -11.81
N LYS A 184 5.35 47.84 -10.57
CA LYS A 184 6.72 47.68 -10.08
C LYS A 184 6.92 46.33 -9.39
N THR A 185 8.14 45.80 -9.52
CA THR A 185 8.60 44.60 -8.82
C THR A 185 9.32 44.98 -7.53
N TYR A 186 9.02 44.24 -6.47
CA TYR A 186 9.61 44.38 -5.15
C TYR A 186 10.14 43.03 -4.70
N LYS A 187 11.13 43.06 -3.81
CA LYS A 187 11.70 41.86 -3.19
C LYS A 187 11.27 41.81 -1.73
N ILE A 188 10.57 40.75 -1.33
CA ILE A 188 10.37 40.42 0.07
C ILE A 188 11.52 39.55 0.57
N GLU A 189 11.95 39.80 1.80
CA GLU A 189 12.98 39.04 2.52
C GLU A 189 12.42 38.63 3.88
N ALA A 190 12.44 37.34 4.19
CA ALA A 190 12.17 36.80 5.52
C ALA A 190 13.48 36.30 6.12
N ILE A 191 13.94 36.94 7.19
CA ILE A 191 15.20 36.66 7.87
C ILE A 191 14.94 35.71 9.02
N ASN A 192 15.70 34.62 9.08
CA ASN A 192 15.54 33.53 10.04
C ASN A 192 14.13 32.94 10.00
N LEU A 193 13.65 32.62 8.79
CA LEU A 193 12.38 31.93 8.61
C LEU A 193 12.54 30.48 9.07
N THR A 194 12.00 30.19 10.25
CA THR A 194 12.08 28.86 10.86
C THR A 194 10.77 28.12 10.65
N ASP A 195 10.84 26.91 10.08
CA ASP A 195 9.66 26.05 9.96
C ASP A 195 9.25 25.45 11.32
N LYS A 196 8.12 24.74 11.38
CA LYS A 196 7.67 24.08 12.62
C LYS A 196 8.59 22.95 13.09
N SER A 197 9.43 22.39 12.22
CA SER A 197 10.39 21.31 12.50
C SER A 197 11.77 21.80 12.97
N GLY A 198 12.02 23.11 12.90
CA GLY A 198 13.26 23.74 13.32
C GLY A 198 14.29 23.95 12.20
N ASN A 199 13.95 23.71 10.93
CA ASN A 199 14.82 24.12 9.83
C ASN A 199 14.78 25.64 9.68
N VAL A 200 15.96 26.26 9.59
CA VAL A 200 16.10 27.72 9.53
C VAL A 200 16.57 28.14 8.14
N ASN A 201 15.70 28.83 7.42
CA ASN A 201 16.10 29.60 6.26
C ASN A 201 16.63 30.96 6.72
N SER A 202 17.95 31.12 6.69
CA SER A 202 18.60 32.36 7.16
C SER A 202 18.07 33.62 6.45
N VAL A 203 17.82 33.53 5.14
CA VAL A 203 17.18 34.57 4.34
C VAL A 203 16.37 33.94 3.21
N ALA A 204 15.04 33.83 3.38
CA ALA A 204 14.14 33.46 2.29
C ALA A 204 13.74 34.71 1.50
N THR A 205 13.83 34.67 0.17
CA THR A 205 13.47 35.83 -0.67
C THR A 205 12.54 35.47 -1.80
N LYS A 206 11.64 36.39 -2.15
CA LYS A 206 10.80 36.27 -3.36
C LYS A 206 10.61 37.63 -3.98
N GLU A 207 10.71 37.70 -5.31
CA GLU A 207 10.25 38.86 -6.05
C GLU A 207 8.75 38.77 -6.32
N PHE A 208 8.07 39.89 -6.24
CA PHE A 208 6.66 40.00 -6.54
C PHE A 208 6.36 41.34 -7.19
N THR A 209 5.39 41.34 -8.09
CA THR A 209 4.91 42.56 -8.73
C THR A 209 3.59 42.96 -8.09
N VAL A 210 3.45 44.25 -7.78
CA VAL A 210 2.15 44.79 -7.38
C VAL A 210 1.29 44.92 -8.62
N THR A 211 0.19 44.18 -8.68
CA THR A 211 -0.70 44.22 -9.84
C THR A 211 -1.87 45.15 -9.58
N LYS A 212 -2.15 46.02 -10.57
CA LYS A 212 -3.37 46.82 -10.57
C LYS A 212 -4.49 45.99 -11.16
N ASP A 213 -5.55 45.79 -10.39
CA ASP A 213 -6.81 45.29 -10.90
C ASP A 213 -7.89 46.35 -10.66
N ALA A 214 -8.06 47.20 -11.68
CA ALA A 214 -9.09 48.24 -11.71
C ALA A 214 -10.29 47.83 -12.58
N VAL A 215 -10.39 46.54 -12.96
CA VAL A 215 -11.48 46.08 -13.82
C VAL A 215 -12.74 45.92 -12.98
N ALA A 216 -13.80 46.65 -13.33
CA ALA A 216 -15.10 46.54 -12.68
C ALA A 216 -15.66 45.10 -12.76
N PRO A 217 -16.33 44.60 -11.71
CA PRO A 217 -17.09 43.36 -11.80
C PRO A 217 -18.28 43.51 -12.75
N VAL A 218 -18.63 42.43 -13.45
CA VAL A 218 -19.76 42.38 -14.39
C VAL A 218 -20.80 41.37 -13.90
N VAL A 219 -22.08 41.67 -14.09
CA VAL A 219 -23.16 40.68 -13.91
C VAL A 219 -23.17 39.74 -15.10
N GLN A 220 -22.69 38.51 -14.91
CA GLN A 220 -22.65 37.49 -15.95
C GLN A 220 -24.07 37.00 -16.27
N SER A 221 -24.82 36.59 -15.25
CA SER A 221 -26.16 36.05 -15.40
C SER A 221 -27.06 36.37 -14.23
N VAL A 222 -28.36 36.38 -14.51
CA VAL A 222 -29.44 36.34 -13.52
C VAL A 222 -30.41 35.27 -13.99
N VAL A 223 -30.63 34.26 -13.16
CA VAL A 223 -31.58 33.17 -13.45
C VAL A 223 -32.54 32.98 -12.28
N ALA A 224 -33.71 32.39 -12.53
CA ALA A 224 -34.63 32.03 -11.46
C ALA A 224 -34.00 30.98 -10.53
N HIS A 225 -34.27 31.13 -9.24
CA HIS A 225 -33.86 30.20 -8.19
C HIS A 225 -35.08 29.89 -7.32
N GLY A 226 -36.05 29.18 -7.91
CA GLY A 226 -37.41 29.07 -7.37
C GLY A 226 -38.32 30.21 -7.86
N ASP A 227 -39.54 30.26 -7.33
CA ASP A 227 -40.57 31.24 -7.72
C ASP A 227 -40.46 32.58 -6.98
N ASN A 228 -39.56 32.67 -5.99
CA ASN A 228 -39.38 33.85 -5.13
C ASN A 228 -37.92 34.25 -4.92
N ALA A 229 -36.97 33.68 -5.67
CA ALA A 229 -35.57 34.10 -5.60
C ALA A 229 -34.89 34.05 -6.97
N LEU A 230 -33.76 34.75 -7.05
CA LEU A 230 -32.93 34.85 -8.25
C LEU A 230 -31.50 34.48 -7.89
N LEU A 231 -30.82 33.72 -8.76
CA LEU A 231 -29.39 33.48 -8.65
C LEU A 231 -28.66 34.45 -9.56
N VAL A 232 -27.82 35.29 -8.96
CA VAL A 232 -26.97 36.25 -9.65
C VAL A 232 -25.54 35.71 -9.66
N THR A 233 -24.91 35.69 -10.83
CA THR A 233 -23.49 35.34 -10.99
C THR A 233 -22.70 36.55 -11.46
N PHE A 234 -21.64 36.90 -10.74
CA PHE A 234 -20.70 37.96 -11.09
C PHE A 234 -19.45 37.39 -11.79
N SER A 235 -18.66 38.25 -12.44
CA SER A 235 -17.42 37.87 -13.14
C SER A 235 -16.20 37.80 -12.23
N LYS A 236 -16.35 38.18 -10.96
CA LYS A 236 -15.29 38.30 -9.96
C LYS A 236 -15.84 38.04 -8.57
N ASP A 237 -14.95 37.71 -7.65
CA ASP A 237 -15.23 37.58 -6.23
C ASP A 237 -15.73 38.92 -5.70
N MET A 238 -16.92 38.90 -5.12
CA MET A 238 -17.56 40.09 -4.57
C MET A 238 -17.30 40.19 -3.08
N LYS A 239 -17.36 41.40 -2.50
CA LYS A 239 -17.39 41.51 -1.04
C LYS A 239 -18.62 40.75 -0.51
N ASN A 240 -18.41 39.90 0.48
CA ASN A 240 -19.43 39.01 1.04
C ASN A 240 -19.60 39.14 2.56
N ASP A 241 -18.95 40.12 3.20
CA ASP A 241 -19.19 40.42 4.61
C ASP A 241 -20.63 40.95 4.84
N ALA A 242 -21.03 41.03 6.11
CA ALA A 242 -22.39 41.44 6.47
C ALA A 242 -22.78 42.84 5.94
N ALA A 243 -21.84 43.78 5.86
CA ALA A 243 -22.09 45.12 5.33
C ALA A 243 -22.23 45.08 3.80
N ALA A 244 -21.41 44.27 3.11
CA ALA A 244 -21.47 44.07 1.69
C ALA A 244 -22.77 43.39 1.24
N LEU A 245 -23.27 42.39 1.98
CA LEU A 245 -24.56 41.76 1.71
C LEU A 245 -25.73 42.74 1.89
N ALA A 246 -25.67 43.61 2.92
CA ALA A 246 -26.64 44.68 3.10
C ALA A 246 -26.59 45.71 1.95
N ASN A 247 -25.37 46.03 1.48
CA ASN A 247 -25.16 46.91 0.34
C ASN A 247 -25.68 46.31 -0.98
N LEU A 248 -25.46 45.02 -1.24
CA LEU A 248 -26.05 44.31 -2.37
C LEU A 248 -27.58 44.38 -2.33
N LYS A 249 -28.20 44.05 -1.19
CA LYS A 249 -29.66 44.16 -1.01
C LYS A 249 -30.18 45.58 -1.30
N ALA A 250 -29.45 46.62 -0.87
CA ALA A 250 -29.86 48.00 -1.10
C ALA A 250 -29.72 48.45 -2.57
N ASN A 251 -28.82 47.82 -3.34
CA ASN A 251 -28.44 48.26 -4.68
C ASN A 251 -28.84 47.29 -5.81
N ILE A 252 -29.51 46.19 -5.47
CA ILE A 252 -30.23 45.35 -6.43
C ILE A 252 -31.72 45.72 -6.33
N LYS A 253 -32.31 46.14 -7.45
CA LYS A 253 -33.74 46.44 -7.57
C LYS A 253 -34.38 45.48 -8.55
N VAL A 254 -35.58 45.00 -8.25
CA VAL A 254 -36.31 44.10 -9.14
C VAL A 254 -37.62 44.77 -9.53
N LYS A 255 -37.92 44.75 -10.83
CA LYS A 255 -39.14 45.29 -11.42
C LYS A 255 -39.91 44.17 -12.11
N SER A 256 -41.24 44.21 -12.03
CA SER A 256 -42.11 43.28 -12.76
C SER A 256 -42.12 43.59 -14.28
N ASP A 257 -42.86 42.80 -15.05
CA ASP A 257 -43.07 43.03 -16.48
C ASP A 257 -43.95 44.23 -16.82
N VAL A 258 -44.65 44.78 -15.81
CA VAL A 258 -45.34 46.08 -15.88
C VAL A 258 -44.54 47.19 -15.18
N TYR A 259 -43.27 46.93 -14.84
CA TYR A 259 -42.32 47.88 -14.26
C TYR A 259 -42.61 48.37 -12.83
N GLU A 260 -43.50 47.67 -12.12
CA GLU A 260 -43.73 47.88 -10.69
C GLU A 260 -42.62 47.27 -9.84
N ASP A 261 -42.37 47.82 -8.66
CA ASP A 261 -41.34 47.29 -7.75
C ASP A 261 -41.67 45.87 -7.26
N VAL A 262 -40.63 45.04 -7.17
CA VAL A 262 -40.62 43.76 -6.45
C VAL A 262 -39.53 43.84 -5.39
N THR A 263 -39.95 43.81 -4.13
CA THR A 263 -39.07 44.07 -2.99
C THR A 263 -38.06 42.94 -2.81
N VAL A 264 -36.78 43.30 -2.71
CA VAL A 264 -35.70 42.36 -2.33
C VAL A 264 -35.70 42.20 -0.81
N GLY A 265 -35.93 40.98 -0.35
CA GLY A 265 -35.96 40.61 1.07
C GLY A 265 -34.56 40.44 1.66
N SER A 266 -33.70 39.64 1.02
CA SER A 266 -32.33 39.41 1.46
C SER A 266 -31.42 39.04 0.29
N VAL A 267 -30.11 39.18 0.51
CA VAL A 267 -29.09 38.68 -0.40
C VAL A 267 -28.11 37.85 0.42
N THR A 268 -27.85 36.63 -0.02
CA THR A 268 -26.89 35.71 0.61
C THR A 268 -25.98 35.13 -0.45
N GLN A 269 -24.74 34.80 -0.09
CA GLN A 269 -23.87 34.01 -0.97
C GLN A 269 -24.45 32.59 -1.14
N LEU A 270 -24.25 31.99 -2.31
CA LEU A 270 -24.59 30.59 -2.53
C LEU A 270 -23.62 29.67 -1.76
N ASP A 271 -24.15 28.70 -1.02
CA ASP A 271 -23.33 27.76 -0.25
C ASP A 271 -22.36 26.98 -1.15
N GLY A 272 -21.07 26.98 -0.78
CA GLY A 272 -20.03 26.23 -1.48
C GLY A 272 -19.43 26.93 -2.71
N ASP A 273 -19.83 28.17 -3.00
CA ASP A 273 -19.29 28.98 -4.09
C ASP A 273 -18.08 29.86 -3.67
N SER A 274 -17.26 30.26 -4.64
CA SER A 274 -16.08 31.13 -4.47
C SER A 274 -16.41 32.63 -4.45
N GLU A 275 -17.48 33.04 -3.77
CA GLU A 275 -17.89 34.46 -3.60
C GLU A 275 -18.34 35.19 -4.90
N THR A 276 -18.71 34.44 -5.94
CA THR A 276 -19.16 34.97 -7.24
C THR A 276 -20.68 34.85 -7.43
N GLN A 277 -21.35 34.00 -6.66
CA GLN A 277 -22.76 33.68 -6.79
C GLN A 277 -23.56 34.07 -5.55
N PHE A 278 -24.66 34.80 -5.78
CA PHE A 278 -25.52 35.31 -4.72
C PHE A 278 -26.99 35.00 -5.01
N VAL A 279 -27.68 34.49 -3.99
CA VAL A 279 -29.12 34.30 -4.00
C VAL A 279 -29.78 35.60 -3.54
N VAL A 280 -30.53 36.22 -4.44
CA VAL A 280 -31.36 37.40 -4.17
C VAL A 280 -32.77 36.91 -3.86
N GLN A 281 -33.10 36.85 -2.58
CA GLN A 281 -34.42 36.44 -2.11
C GLN A 281 -35.39 37.62 -2.23
N LEU A 282 -36.49 37.42 -2.96
CA LEU A 282 -37.57 38.39 -3.05
C LEU A 282 -38.50 38.24 -1.85
N GLN A 283 -39.08 39.35 -1.40
CA GLN A 283 -40.09 39.34 -0.35
C GLN A 283 -41.29 38.50 -0.83
N LYS A 284 -41.64 37.45 -0.08
CA LYS A 284 -42.70 36.51 -0.49
C LYS A 284 -44.09 37.12 -0.46
N THR A 285 -44.43 37.87 0.59
CA THR A 285 -45.78 38.41 0.84
C THR A 285 -45.77 39.91 1.16
N GLY A 286 -46.91 40.58 1.07
CA GLY A 286 -47.05 42.03 1.31
C GLY A 286 -47.03 42.86 0.02
N ALA A 287 -47.00 44.18 0.16
CA ALA A 287 -46.92 45.08 -0.99
C ALA A 287 -45.64 44.81 -1.79
N ASN A 288 -45.74 44.85 -3.13
CA ASN A 288 -44.60 44.67 -4.03
C ASN A 288 -43.84 43.35 -3.79
N SER A 289 -44.56 42.27 -3.47
CA SER A 289 -43.97 40.96 -3.18
C SER A 289 -43.95 40.05 -4.41
N ALA A 290 -43.15 38.99 -4.37
CA ALA A 290 -43.11 37.97 -5.41
C ALA A 290 -44.49 37.29 -5.59
N ALA A 291 -45.27 37.10 -4.50
CA ALA A 291 -46.64 36.61 -4.62
C ALA A 291 -47.55 37.54 -5.45
N GLY A 292 -47.31 38.86 -5.38
CA GLY A 292 -48.05 39.85 -6.17
C GLY A 292 -47.79 39.78 -7.67
N LEU A 293 -46.71 39.09 -8.10
CA LEU A 293 -46.49 38.82 -9.52
C LEU A 293 -47.54 37.84 -10.05
N PHE A 294 -47.72 36.72 -9.36
CA PHE A 294 -48.53 35.62 -9.87
C PHE A 294 -50.03 35.81 -9.62
N SER A 295 -50.81 35.79 -10.69
CA SER A 295 -52.28 35.74 -10.64
C SER A 295 -52.80 34.34 -10.97
N SER A 296 -54.12 34.13 -10.90
CA SER A 296 -54.74 32.87 -11.34
C SER A 296 -54.58 32.61 -12.85
N SER A 297 -54.38 33.66 -13.66
CA SER A 297 -54.25 33.56 -15.12
C SER A 297 -52.82 33.71 -15.63
N LYS A 298 -51.88 34.13 -14.77
CA LYS A 298 -50.49 34.37 -15.15
C LYS A 298 -49.53 33.75 -14.14
N THR A 299 -48.90 32.65 -14.57
CA THR A 299 -48.00 31.83 -13.76
C THR A 299 -46.53 32.05 -14.10
N SER A 300 -46.21 32.97 -15.01
CA SER A 300 -44.84 33.27 -15.42
C SER A 300 -44.68 34.76 -15.71
N HIS A 301 -43.60 35.35 -15.22
CA HIS A 301 -43.28 36.77 -15.34
C HIS A 301 -41.81 36.97 -15.68
N ASN A 302 -41.55 37.87 -16.64
CA ASN A 302 -40.22 38.38 -16.85
C ASN A 302 -39.98 39.52 -15.85
N VAL A 303 -39.03 39.33 -14.94
CA VAL A 303 -38.58 40.39 -14.05
C VAL A 303 -37.34 41.06 -14.62
N THR A 304 -37.24 42.37 -14.43
CA THR A 304 -36.04 43.16 -14.74
C THR A 304 -35.29 43.44 -13.44
N VAL A 305 -34.05 42.97 -13.37
CA VAL A 305 -33.14 43.21 -12.24
C VAL A 305 -32.20 44.34 -12.60
N LEU A 306 -32.26 45.43 -11.86
CA LEU A 306 -31.39 46.58 -12.00
C LEU A 306 -30.32 46.54 -10.92
N PHE A 307 -29.07 46.67 -11.36
CA PHE A 307 -27.91 46.81 -10.52
C PHE A 307 -27.50 48.28 -10.53
N VAL A 308 -27.53 48.92 -9.36
CA VAL A 308 -27.25 50.36 -9.23
C VAL A 308 -25.80 50.64 -9.59
N ASN A 309 -25.60 51.65 -10.43
CA ASN A 309 -24.29 52.10 -10.86
C ASN A 309 -23.43 52.58 -9.67
N ASP A 310 -22.15 52.20 -9.66
CA ASP A 310 -21.14 52.67 -8.71
C ASP A 310 -21.37 52.34 -7.22
N ALA A 311 -22.28 51.40 -6.93
CA ALA A 311 -22.68 51.06 -5.57
C ALA A 311 -22.27 49.66 -5.12
N ILE A 312 -22.18 48.70 -6.04
CA ILE A 312 -21.80 47.30 -5.75
C ILE A 312 -20.30 47.14 -6.03
N GLU A 313 -19.57 46.50 -5.11
CA GLU A 313 -18.11 46.42 -5.15
C GLU A 313 -17.61 44.97 -5.13
N ASP A 314 -16.56 44.70 -5.93
CA ASP A 314 -15.79 43.46 -5.81
C ASP A 314 -14.92 43.45 -4.54
N TYR A 315 -14.25 42.32 -4.25
CA TYR A 315 -13.38 42.17 -3.08
C TYR A 315 -12.30 43.27 -2.96
N LEU A 316 -11.81 43.81 -4.08
CA LEU A 316 -10.81 44.87 -4.13
C LEU A 316 -11.41 46.28 -4.05
N GLY A 317 -12.74 46.40 -4.09
CA GLY A 317 -13.46 47.68 -4.08
C GLY A 317 -13.71 48.27 -5.47
N ASN A 318 -13.51 47.51 -6.56
CA ASN A 318 -13.88 47.97 -7.89
C ASN A 318 -15.40 48.02 -8.01
N LYS A 319 -15.88 49.12 -8.57
CA LYS A 319 -17.30 49.42 -8.63
C LYS A 319 -17.94 48.87 -9.89
N LEU A 320 -19.07 48.20 -9.73
CA LEU A 320 -19.89 47.67 -10.81
C LEU A 320 -20.52 48.81 -11.63
N VAL A 321 -20.40 48.72 -12.94
CA VAL A 321 -21.14 49.58 -13.87
C VAL A 321 -22.61 49.15 -13.87
N GLY A 322 -23.51 50.10 -13.66
CA GLY A 322 -24.94 49.83 -13.57
C GLY A 322 -25.47 49.15 -14.82
N ILE A 323 -26.24 48.08 -14.63
CA ILE A 323 -26.76 47.26 -15.71
C ILE A 323 -28.15 46.73 -15.35
N SER A 324 -28.96 46.42 -16.34
CA SER A 324 -30.17 45.62 -16.17
C SER A 324 -30.03 44.25 -16.82
N LYS A 325 -30.57 43.23 -16.16
CA LYS A 325 -30.72 41.87 -16.68
C LYS A 325 -32.17 41.46 -16.51
N SER A 326 -32.61 40.48 -17.29
CA SER A 326 -33.95 39.92 -17.14
C SER A 326 -33.85 38.45 -16.74
N ALA A 327 -34.82 38.01 -15.94
CA ALA A 327 -35.00 36.61 -15.59
C ALA A 327 -36.49 36.27 -15.64
N THR A 328 -36.82 35.03 -15.95
CA THR A 328 -38.20 34.56 -15.97
C THR A 328 -38.50 33.81 -14.68
N LEU A 329 -39.32 34.39 -13.82
CA LEU A 329 -39.87 33.69 -12.65
C LEU A 329 -41.13 32.93 -13.06
N THR A 330 -41.22 31.68 -12.63
CA THR A 330 -42.40 30.84 -12.86
C THR A 330 -42.91 30.36 -11.53
N LYS A 331 -44.24 30.39 -11.36
CA LYS A 331 -44.93 29.94 -10.15
C LYS A 331 -44.61 28.47 -9.93
N ASP A 332 -44.21 28.13 -8.72
CA ASP A 332 -44.02 26.75 -8.35
C ASP A 332 -45.36 26.13 -7.93
N THR A 333 -45.66 24.98 -8.53
CA THR A 333 -46.87 24.21 -8.28
C THR A 333 -46.56 22.76 -7.92
N VAL A 334 -45.28 22.40 -7.84
CA VAL A 334 -44.86 21.04 -7.49
C VAL A 334 -44.79 20.98 -5.97
N ALA A 335 -45.43 19.96 -5.40
CA ALA A 335 -45.34 19.74 -3.96
C ALA A 335 -44.08 18.95 -3.61
N PRO A 336 -43.45 19.22 -2.46
CA PRO A 336 -42.29 18.45 -2.02
C PRO A 336 -42.74 17.03 -1.67
N GLU A 337 -41.98 16.04 -2.13
CA GLU A 337 -42.20 14.64 -1.81
C GLU A 337 -41.21 14.18 -0.75
N VAL A 338 -41.66 13.34 0.18
CA VAL A 338 -40.75 12.62 1.05
C VAL A 338 -40.13 11.47 0.26
N THR A 339 -38.82 11.53 0.06
CA THR A 339 -38.09 10.54 -0.76
C THR A 339 -37.62 9.34 0.07
N GLY A 340 -37.58 9.47 1.40
CA GLY A 340 -37.19 8.38 2.28
C GLY A 340 -37.08 8.78 3.74
N ILE A 341 -37.16 7.79 4.62
CA ILE A 341 -36.78 7.91 6.04
C ILE A 341 -35.56 7.02 6.26
N THR A 342 -34.50 7.62 6.78
CA THR A 342 -33.26 6.95 7.17
C THR A 342 -33.01 7.17 8.66
N TYR A 343 -32.00 6.51 9.21
CA TYR A 343 -31.65 6.64 10.61
C TYR A 343 -30.14 6.61 10.81
N LYS A 344 -29.71 7.13 11.95
CA LYS A 344 -28.33 7.03 12.44
C LYS A 344 -28.30 6.11 13.64
N LYS A 345 -27.30 5.24 13.72
CA LYS A 345 -27.00 4.46 14.93
C LYS A 345 -25.65 4.88 15.47
N ASN A 346 -25.49 4.89 16.79
CA ASN A 346 -24.14 4.93 17.36
C ASN A 346 -23.50 3.53 17.26
N SER A 347 -22.24 3.41 17.70
CA SER A 347 -21.55 2.13 17.85
C SER A 347 -22.32 1.13 18.72
N ALA A 348 -23.33 1.60 19.47
CA ALA A 348 -24.19 0.81 20.33
C ALA A 348 -25.40 0.19 19.71
N GLY A 349 -25.55 0.35 18.39
CA GLY A 349 -26.77 -0.05 17.72
C GLY A 349 -27.99 0.79 18.15
N LYS A 350 -27.79 1.81 19.01
CA LYS A 350 -28.85 2.70 19.47
C LYS A 350 -29.11 3.76 18.43
N VAL A 351 -30.38 4.02 18.15
CA VAL A 351 -30.79 5.04 17.18
C VAL A 351 -30.53 6.43 17.79
N THR A 352 -29.69 7.24 17.13
CA THR A 352 -29.34 8.59 17.57
C THR A 352 -30.06 9.68 16.78
N ALA A 353 -30.54 9.37 15.58
CA ALA A 353 -31.37 10.27 14.80
C ALA A 353 -32.25 9.53 13.80
N LEU A 354 -33.39 10.13 13.46
CA LEU A 354 -34.22 9.79 12.31
C LEU A 354 -34.11 10.93 11.30
N VAL A 355 -33.92 10.63 10.02
CA VAL A 355 -33.72 11.64 8.97
C VAL A 355 -34.74 11.42 7.87
N VAL A 356 -35.59 12.43 7.65
CA VAL A 356 -36.57 12.46 6.56
C VAL A 356 -35.98 13.26 5.40
N ASN A 357 -35.94 12.69 4.20
CA ASN A 357 -35.42 13.32 3.00
C ASN A 357 -36.56 13.83 2.11
N PHE A 358 -36.31 14.95 1.43
CA PHE A 358 -37.29 15.63 0.57
C PHE A 358 -36.80 15.74 -0.88
N SER A 359 -37.71 15.77 -1.85
CA SER A 359 -37.39 15.93 -3.28
C SER A 359 -36.81 17.31 -3.59
N GLU A 360 -37.18 18.32 -2.81
CA GLU A 360 -36.80 19.71 -2.98
C GLU A 360 -36.68 20.46 -1.64
N GLY A 361 -36.35 21.75 -1.71
CA GLY A 361 -36.11 22.57 -0.53
C GLY A 361 -37.42 22.95 0.18
N VAL A 362 -37.53 22.61 1.46
CA VAL A 362 -38.73 22.86 2.26
C VAL A 362 -38.66 24.18 3.02
N LYS A 363 -39.83 24.76 3.33
CA LYS A 363 -39.98 25.97 4.14
C LYS A 363 -39.34 25.78 5.51
N ALA A 364 -38.78 26.87 6.03
CA ALA A 364 -38.23 26.91 7.37
C ALA A 364 -39.27 26.50 8.42
N ASN A 365 -38.89 25.56 9.29
CA ASN A 365 -39.68 25.12 10.43
C ASN A 365 -38.75 24.88 11.62
N ALA A 366 -38.76 25.81 12.58
CA ALA A 366 -37.88 25.75 13.75
C ALA A 366 -38.21 24.60 14.72
N SER A 367 -39.37 23.95 14.57
CA SER A 367 -39.85 22.93 15.51
C SER A 367 -40.72 21.88 14.82
N LEU A 368 -40.24 21.30 13.70
CA LEU A 368 -40.95 20.22 13.03
C LEU A 368 -41.00 19.00 13.96
N ALA A 369 -42.20 18.49 14.25
CA ALA A 369 -42.40 17.36 15.14
C ALA A 369 -42.33 16.03 14.37
N PHE A 370 -41.75 15.01 14.99
CA PHE A 370 -41.79 13.65 14.46
C PHE A 370 -43.14 12.99 14.79
N PRO A 371 -43.66 12.04 13.98
CA PRO A 371 -44.86 11.29 14.33
C PRO A 371 -44.78 10.67 15.72
N ALA A 372 -45.83 10.85 16.53
CA ALA A 372 -45.89 10.35 17.90
C ALA A 372 -45.98 8.81 17.97
N ASN A 373 -46.42 8.16 16.89
CA ASN A 373 -46.58 6.73 16.80
C ASN A 373 -45.97 6.16 15.51
N VAL A 374 -45.50 4.92 15.59
CA VAL A 374 -45.09 4.06 14.48
C VAL A 374 -45.79 2.71 14.61
N VAL A 375 -45.76 1.89 13.56
CA VAL A 375 -46.32 0.54 13.59
C VAL A 375 -45.18 -0.47 13.52
N ASN A 376 -45.10 -1.40 14.47
CA ASN A 376 -44.07 -2.44 14.45
C ASN A 376 -44.37 -3.52 13.40
N GLU A 377 -43.45 -4.45 13.20
CA GLU A 377 -43.57 -5.55 12.23
C GLU A 377 -44.79 -6.46 12.43
N ASN A 378 -45.37 -6.46 13.63
CA ASN A 378 -46.58 -7.22 13.97
C ASN A 378 -47.87 -6.42 13.71
N GLY A 379 -47.78 -5.25 13.09
CA GLY A 379 -48.95 -4.39 12.82
C GLY A 379 -49.47 -3.64 14.05
N VAL A 380 -48.72 -3.62 15.16
CA VAL A 380 -49.14 -2.94 16.39
C VAL A 380 -48.65 -1.50 16.40
N VAL A 381 -49.57 -0.56 16.66
CA VAL A 381 -49.23 0.85 16.89
C VAL A 381 -48.49 0.97 18.22
N VAL A 382 -47.30 1.57 18.19
CA VAL A 382 -46.46 1.83 19.35
C VAL A 382 -46.02 3.30 19.35
N THR A 383 -45.82 3.85 20.54
CA THR A 383 -45.34 5.23 20.70
C THR A 383 -43.88 5.35 20.23
N SER A 384 -43.58 6.30 19.36
CA SER A 384 -42.23 6.50 18.81
C SER A 384 -41.19 6.70 19.93
N ALA A 385 -41.54 7.44 20.97
CA ALA A 385 -40.64 7.67 22.11
C ALA A 385 -40.34 6.40 22.92
N SER A 386 -41.26 5.43 22.97
CA SER A 386 -41.01 4.16 23.66
C SER A 386 -40.09 3.25 22.84
N VAL A 387 -40.05 3.41 21.52
CA VAL A 387 -39.18 2.66 20.61
C VAL A 387 -37.79 3.30 20.52
N PHE A 388 -37.70 4.59 20.21
CA PHE A 388 -36.44 5.24 19.83
C PHE A 388 -35.75 6.01 20.98
N GLY A 389 -36.49 6.42 22.01
CA GLY A 389 -36.05 7.41 22.99
C GLY A 389 -36.77 8.75 22.82
N THR A 390 -36.41 9.77 23.59
CA THR A 390 -37.03 11.10 23.46
C THR A 390 -36.60 11.73 22.13
N ILE A 391 -37.53 11.85 21.20
CA ILE A 391 -37.27 12.42 19.87
C ILE A 391 -37.41 13.94 19.96
N GLY A 392 -36.33 14.67 19.66
CA GLY A 392 -36.36 16.11 19.54
C GLY A 392 -37.04 16.58 18.25
N ASN A 393 -37.58 17.79 18.28
CA ASN A 393 -38.06 18.46 17.08
C ASN A 393 -36.89 18.76 16.14
N ALA A 394 -37.11 18.63 14.84
CA ALA A 394 -36.15 19.03 13.83
C ALA A 394 -36.23 20.54 13.61
N ASN A 395 -35.08 21.23 13.64
CA ASN A 395 -34.96 22.58 13.10
C ASN A 395 -34.63 22.47 11.60
N VAL A 396 -35.57 22.87 10.77
CA VAL A 396 -35.47 22.83 9.32
C VAL A 396 -35.25 24.26 8.82
N ALA A 397 -34.11 24.53 8.19
CA ALA A 397 -33.84 25.81 7.55
C ALA A 397 -34.61 25.94 6.23
N GLU A 398 -34.83 27.17 5.78
CA GLU A 398 -35.41 27.44 4.46
C GLU A 398 -34.58 26.77 3.36
N GLY A 399 -35.24 26.10 2.41
CA GLY A 399 -34.58 25.41 1.31
C GLY A 399 -33.93 24.08 1.68
N ALA A 400 -34.01 23.64 2.95
CA ALA A 400 -33.42 22.37 3.37
C ALA A 400 -34.09 21.17 2.68
N LYS A 401 -33.29 20.18 2.25
CA LYS A 401 -33.80 18.94 1.62
C LYS A 401 -33.90 17.75 2.58
N LYS A 402 -33.69 17.99 3.87
CA LYS A 402 -33.77 16.97 4.92
C LYS A 402 -34.19 17.56 6.26
N ALA A 403 -34.94 16.80 7.05
CA ALA A 403 -35.22 17.07 8.45
C ALA A 403 -34.56 16.00 9.31
N THR A 404 -33.68 16.41 10.23
CA THR A 404 -33.01 15.49 11.17
C THR A 404 -33.62 15.63 12.55
N PHE A 405 -34.23 14.55 13.02
CA PHE A 405 -34.83 14.42 14.35
C PHE A 405 -33.82 13.73 15.25
N ALA A 406 -33.08 14.50 16.03
CA ALA A 406 -32.12 13.97 16.98
C ALA A 406 -32.86 13.28 18.14
N ILE A 407 -32.34 12.15 18.60
CA ILE A 407 -32.78 11.54 19.86
C ILE A 407 -31.99 12.21 20.99
N THR A 408 -32.67 12.62 22.05
CA THR A 408 -32.04 13.27 23.20
C THR A 408 -30.98 12.35 23.81
N SER A 409 -29.76 12.87 23.94
CA SER A 409 -28.62 12.15 24.52
C SER A 409 -28.97 11.55 25.88
N GLY A 410 -28.68 10.26 26.05
CA GLY A 410 -29.00 9.47 27.24
C GLY A 410 -30.35 8.76 27.19
N THR A 411 -31.21 9.05 26.20
CA THR A 411 -32.51 8.39 26.05
C THR A 411 -32.55 7.39 24.89
N GLU A 412 -31.48 7.30 24.11
CA GLU A 412 -31.40 6.47 22.91
C GLU A 412 -31.55 4.99 23.24
N LYS A 413 -32.32 4.30 22.39
CA LYS A 413 -32.61 2.87 22.52
C LYS A 413 -32.03 2.08 21.36
N GLU A 414 -31.66 0.85 21.66
CA GLU A 414 -31.37 -0.15 20.64
C GLU A 414 -32.69 -0.52 19.96
N VAL A 415 -32.74 -0.37 18.64
CA VAL A 415 -33.95 -0.65 17.86
C VAL A 415 -33.60 -1.65 16.76
N THR A 416 -34.46 -2.65 16.60
CA THR A 416 -34.27 -3.79 15.71
C THR A 416 -35.57 -4.14 15.02
N GLY A 417 -35.52 -4.86 13.90
CA GLY A 417 -36.68 -5.23 13.12
C GLY A 417 -37.25 -4.07 12.31
N LYS A 418 -38.46 -4.24 11.79
CA LYS A 418 -39.09 -3.30 10.85
C LYS A 418 -40.17 -2.46 11.53
N TYR A 419 -40.18 -1.17 11.20
CA TYR A 419 -41.22 -0.24 11.63
C TYR A 419 -41.79 0.50 10.43
N SER A 420 -43.12 0.58 10.35
CA SER A 420 -43.82 1.41 9.38
C SER A 420 -44.06 2.81 9.97
N PHE A 421 -43.70 3.82 9.17
CA PHE A 421 -43.86 5.23 9.47
C PHE A 421 -44.96 5.79 8.57
N THR A 422 -45.73 6.72 9.12
CA THR A 422 -46.72 7.49 8.35
C THR A 422 -46.52 8.97 8.65
N LEU A 423 -46.22 9.73 7.61
CA LEU A 423 -46.17 11.19 7.60
C LEU A 423 -47.46 11.66 6.92
N THR A 424 -48.19 12.57 7.57
CA THR A 424 -49.47 13.06 7.06
C THR A 424 -49.26 14.02 5.88
N THR A 425 -50.32 14.24 5.10
CA THR A 425 -50.35 15.36 4.14
C THR A 425 -50.01 16.67 4.89
N GLY A 426 -49.21 17.52 4.26
CA GLY A 426 -48.73 18.77 4.84
C GLY A 426 -47.68 18.60 5.94
N PHE A 427 -47.05 17.43 6.07
CA PHE A 427 -45.93 17.23 7.01
C PHE A 427 -44.84 18.28 6.83
N VAL A 428 -44.51 18.59 5.57
CA VAL A 428 -43.70 19.76 5.19
C VAL A 428 -44.39 20.53 4.06
N LYS A 429 -43.98 21.77 3.91
CA LYS A 429 -44.33 22.62 2.76
C LYS A 429 -43.05 22.98 2.04
N ASP A 430 -43.08 23.15 0.73
CA ASP A 430 -41.90 23.64 0.00
C ASP A 430 -41.60 25.10 0.36
N SER A 431 -40.47 25.60 -0.14
CA SER A 431 -40.07 27.01 0.02
C SER A 431 -40.75 27.95 -0.98
N SER A 432 -41.72 27.48 -1.77
CA SER A 432 -42.39 28.29 -2.78
C SER A 432 -43.23 29.40 -2.17
N ILE A 433 -43.81 30.24 -3.02
CA ILE A 433 -44.83 31.21 -2.59
C ILE A 433 -46.12 30.53 -2.15
N ALA A 434 -46.50 29.45 -2.85
CA ALA A 434 -47.73 28.72 -2.58
C ALA A 434 -47.63 27.83 -1.33
N GLU A 435 -46.40 27.51 -0.91
CA GLU A 435 -46.09 26.60 0.18
C GLU A 435 -46.82 25.26 -0.03
N ASN A 436 -46.58 24.62 -1.17
CA ASN A 436 -47.32 23.42 -1.57
C ASN A 436 -47.10 22.33 -0.51
N GLU A 437 -48.19 21.72 -0.06
CA GLU A 437 -48.17 20.72 1.01
C GLU A 437 -47.68 19.37 0.48
N SER A 438 -46.73 18.75 1.19
CA SER A 438 -46.29 17.40 0.88
C SER A 438 -47.47 16.43 0.91
N LYS A 439 -47.51 15.46 0.00
CA LYS A 439 -48.47 14.36 0.08
C LYS A 439 -48.19 13.49 1.32
N ALA A 440 -49.19 12.75 1.79
CA ALA A 440 -48.98 11.72 2.80
C ALA A 440 -47.95 10.70 2.30
N TYR A 441 -47.07 10.27 3.20
CA TYR A 441 -46.00 9.32 2.91
C TYR A 441 -45.98 8.21 3.94
N SER A 442 -45.85 6.96 3.48
CA SER A 442 -45.63 5.81 4.34
C SER A 442 -44.46 5.00 3.86
N ALA A 443 -43.62 4.56 4.79
CA ALA A 443 -42.49 3.70 4.51
C ALA A 443 -42.22 2.73 5.64
N VAL A 444 -41.75 1.54 5.29
CA VAL A 444 -41.20 0.58 6.25
C VAL A 444 -39.69 0.79 6.30
N VAL A 445 -39.16 1.07 7.48
CA VAL A 445 -37.73 1.19 7.73
C VAL A 445 -37.27 -0.03 8.51
N ASP A 446 -36.23 -0.68 8.01
CA ASP A 446 -35.61 -1.85 8.65
C ASP A 446 -34.42 -1.41 9.50
N PHE A 447 -34.53 -1.63 10.82
CA PHE A 447 -33.49 -1.31 11.79
C PHE A 447 -32.49 -2.47 11.99
N GLY A 448 -32.64 -3.58 11.25
CA GLY A 448 -31.76 -4.74 11.32
C GLY A 448 -31.89 -5.53 12.63
N SER A 449 -30.99 -6.49 12.86
CA SER A 449 -30.96 -7.33 14.06
C SER A 449 -30.35 -6.61 15.28
N SER A 450 -30.54 -7.16 16.48
CA SER A 450 -29.90 -6.68 17.71
C SER A 450 -28.39 -6.56 17.56
N GLN A 451 -27.87 -5.40 17.98
CA GLN A 451 -26.46 -5.08 18.03
C GLN A 451 -26.16 -4.48 19.40
N THR A 452 -25.47 -5.20 20.26
CA THR A 452 -24.84 -4.66 21.46
C THR A 452 -23.62 -3.81 21.07
N SER A 453 -23.58 -2.53 21.48
CA SER A 453 -22.27 -1.83 21.55
C SER A 453 -21.38 -2.57 22.48
N GLY A 454 -20.11 -2.45 22.16
CA GLY A 454 -19.07 -2.37 23.15
C GLY A 454 -17.76 -2.58 22.47
N ASP A 455 -16.71 -2.27 23.20
CA ASP A 455 -15.41 -2.78 22.85
C ASP A 455 -15.20 -4.10 23.58
N TYR A 456 -14.50 -5.02 22.93
CA TYR A 456 -13.91 -6.18 23.60
C TYR A 456 -12.41 -6.21 23.33
N THR A 457 -11.66 -6.93 24.16
CA THR A 457 -10.24 -7.17 23.91
C THR A 457 -10.08 -8.53 23.25
N VAL A 458 -9.29 -8.61 22.19
CA VAL A 458 -8.83 -9.89 21.65
C VAL A 458 -8.11 -10.64 22.78
N THR A 459 -8.44 -11.92 22.95
CA THR A 459 -7.93 -12.74 24.05
C THR A 459 -6.45 -13.05 23.87
N SER A 460 -6.07 -13.46 22.66
CA SER A 460 -4.68 -13.72 22.28
C SER A 460 -4.54 -13.81 20.76
N ALA A 461 -3.32 -13.60 20.26
CA ALA A 461 -2.93 -14.09 18.95
C ALA A 461 -1.54 -14.74 19.04
N SER A 462 -1.37 -15.88 18.38
CA SER A 462 -0.14 -16.65 18.44
C SER A 462 0.01 -17.53 17.21
N THR A 463 1.26 -17.77 16.82
CA THR A 463 1.62 -18.72 15.77
C THR A 463 1.57 -20.15 16.29
N THR A 464 0.76 -20.99 15.65
CA THR A 464 0.55 -22.39 16.05
C THR A 464 1.44 -23.34 15.29
N THR A 465 1.64 -23.08 14.00
CA THR A 465 2.62 -23.70 13.13
C THR A 465 3.22 -22.63 12.22
N THR A 466 4.23 -22.99 11.45
CA THR A 466 4.89 -22.11 10.48
C THR A 466 3.87 -21.32 9.66
N ASN A 467 3.92 -19.98 9.74
CA ASN A 467 3.08 -19.05 8.98
C ASN A 467 1.56 -19.24 9.13
N VAL A 468 1.13 -19.91 10.22
CA VAL A 468 -0.28 -20.02 10.63
C VAL A 468 -0.47 -19.29 11.95
N ILE A 469 -1.24 -18.21 11.91
CA ILE A 469 -1.56 -17.37 13.07
C ILE A 469 -2.98 -17.70 13.52
N THR A 470 -3.16 -17.98 14.80
CA THR A 470 -4.50 -18.09 15.40
C THR A 470 -4.81 -16.86 16.24
N VAL A 471 -6.03 -16.34 16.10
CA VAL A 471 -6.54 -15.20 16.86
C VAL A 471 -7.74 -15.67 17.67
N LYS A 472 -7.66 -15.59 19.00
CA LYS A 472 -8.74 -16.01 19.90
C LYS A 472 -9.54 -14.79 20.37
N PHE A 473 -10.85 -14.87 20.21
CA PHE A 473 -11.82 -13.86 20.63
C PHE A 473 -12.56 -14.32 21.90
N PRO A 474 -13.04 -13.40 22.75
CA PRO A 474 -13.75 -13.75 23.98
C PRO A 474 -15.19 -14.26 23.73
N GLU A 475 -15.77 -13.97 22.57
CA GLU A 475 -17.10 -14.44 22.14
C GLU A 475 -17.14 -14.61 20.62
N ALA A 476 -18.23 -15.19 20.10
CA ALA A 476 -18.36 -15.52 18.68
C ALA A 476 -18.32 -14.26 17.80
N VAL A 477 -17.53 -14.29 16.72
CA VAL A 477 -17.32 -13.19 15.76
C VAL A 477 -17.98 -13.43 14.42
N LYS A 478 -18.28 -12.35 13.69
CA LYS A 478 -18.80 -12.40 12.33
C LYS A 478 -17.79 -13.08 11.42
N GLY A 479 -18.26 -13.90 10.49
CA GLY A 479 -17.49 -14.46 9.39
C GLY A 479 -18.13 -14.18 8.04
N GLY A 480 -17.38 -14.39 6.95
CA GLY A 480 -17.86 -14.21 5.58
C GLY A 480 -17.75 -12.78 5.05
N ALA A 481 -18.45 -12.48 3.96
CA ALA A 481 -18.40 -11.19 3.26
C ALA A 481 -19.33 -10.13 3.89
N VAL A 482 -19.16 -9.89 5.19
CA VAL A 482 -19.93 -8.90 5.95
C VAL A 482 -18.99 -7.92 6.65
N THR A 483 -19.46 -6.68 6.90
CA THR A 483 -18.69 -5.66 7.61
C THR A 483 -18.28 -6.15 9.01
N GLY A 484 -17.02 -5.92 9.37
CA GLY A 484 -16.46 -6.35 10.65
C GLY A 484 -16.20 -7.85 10.75
N SER A 485 -16.23 -8.58 9.63
CA SER A 485 -15.93 -10.02 9.61
C SER A 485 -14.51 -10.31 10.07
N ALA A 486 -14.35 -11.32 10.91
CA ALA A 486 -13.05 -11.86 11.29
C ALA A 486 -12.36 -12.61 10.14
N THR A 487 -13.07 -12.95 9.05
CA THR A 487 -12.48 -13.57 7.86
C THR A 487 -12.11 -12.55 6.78
N ASP A 488 -12.22 -11.25 7.08
CA ASP A 488 -11.80 -10.15 6.22
C ASP A 488 -10.29 -9.88 6.45
N PRO A 489 -9.41 -10.12 5.46
CA PRO A 489 -7.97 -9.92 5.62
C PRO A 489 -7.58 -8.47 5.98
N SER A 490 -8.43 -7.48 5.69
CA SER A 490 -8.16 -6.08 6.03
C SER A 490 -8.18 -5.79 7.53
N ARG A 491 -8.66 -6.72 8.36
CA ARG A 491 -8.67 -6.60 9.83
C ARG A 491 -7.32 -6.92 10.48
N TYR A 492 -6.35 -7.35 9.68
CA TYR A 492 -5.10 -7.89 10.15
C TYR A 492 -3.92 -7.29 9.39
N THR A 493 -2.81 -7.07 10.08
CA THR A 493 -1.54 -6.66 9.46
C THR A 493 -0.36 -7.40 10.08
N ILE A 494 0.70 -7.59 9.29
CA ILE A 494 2.01 -8.10 9.74
C ILE A 494 3.04 -7.01 9.42
N ASN A 495 3.82 -6.59 10.42
CA ASN A 495 4.76 -5.47 10.35
C ASN A 495 4.13 -4.20 9.74
N GLY A 496 2.86 -3.95 10.09
CA GLY A 496 2.07 -2.82 9.59
C GLY A 496 1.67 -2.91 8.11
N SER A 497 1.96 -4.03 7.43
CA SER A 497 1.54 -4.29 6.05
C SER A 497 0.30 -5.18 6.02
N SER A 498 -0.57 -5.00 5.02
CA SER A 498 -1.70 -5.89 4.79
C SER A 498 -1.22 -7.33 4.60
N LEU A 499 -2.06 -8.29 5.00
CA LEU A 499 -1.76 -9.70 4.77
C LEU A 499 -1.53 -9.98 3.27
N PRO A 500 -0.56 -10.86 2.92
CA PRO A 500 -0.27 -11.18 1.53
C PRO A 500 -1.49 -11.70 0.76
N SER A 501 -1.52 -11.42 -0.55
CA SER A 501 -2.56 -11.94 -1.44
C SER A 501 -2.58 -13.47 -1.40
N GLY A 502 -3.77 -14.07 -1.33
CA GLY A 502 -3.94 -15.52 -1.16
C GLY A 502 -4.01 -15.98 0.28
N THR A 503 -3.89 -15.09 1.28
CA THR A 503 -4.13 -15.42 2.69
C THR A 503 -5.54 -15.95 2.89
N THR A 504 -5.66 -17.11 3.53
CA THR A 504 -6.94 -17.69 3.91
C THR A 504 -7.21 -17.47 5.38
N ILE A 505 -8.44 -17.08 5.72
CA ILE A 505 -8.87 -16.91 7.11
C ILE A 505 -10.14 -17.73 7.32
N THR A 506 -10.07 -18.67 8.26
CA THR A 506 -11.20 -19.53 8.61
C THR A 506 -11.59 -19.33 10.07
N LEU A 507 -12.86 -19.57 10.38
CA LEU A 507 -13.35 -19.60 11.75
C LEU A 507 -13.54 -21.05 12.19
N ASN A 508 -13.25 -21.32 13.45
CA ASN A 508 -13.40 -22.65 14.02
C ASN A 508 -14.88 -23.09 14.11
N ALA A 509 -15.12 -24.40 13.93
CA ALA A 509 -16.35 -25.04 14.36
C ALA A 509 -16.36 -25.21 15.89
N GLU A 510 -17.54 -25.46 16.47
CA GLU A 510 -17.66 -25.79 17.89
C GLU A 510 -16.82 -27.01 18.26
N GLY A 511 -16.11 -26.93 19.38
CA GLY A 511 -15.23 -28.00 19.88
C GLY A 511 -13.90 -28.16 19.14
N SER A 512 -13.53 -27.22 18.25
CA SER A 512 -12.26 -27.23 17.51
C SER A 512 -11.46 -25.94 17.75
N PRO A 513 -10.13 -25.99 18.00
CA PRO A 513 -9.28 -27.18 18.08
C PRO A 513 -9.41 -27.93 19.41
N THR A 514 -9.98 -27.31 20.46
CA THR A 514 -10.23 -27.99 21.74
C THR A 514 -11.73 -28.18 22.00
N ALA A 515 -12.08 -29.24 22.73
CA ALA A 515 -13.46 -29.56 23.08
C ALA A 515 -14.20 -28.44 23.85
N THR A 516 -13.48 -27.44 24.36
CA THR A 516 -14.04 -26.30 25.10
C THR A 516 -14.22 -25.03 24.26
N ASP A 517 -13.69 -24.98 23.03
CA ASP A 517 -13.79 -23.79 22.19
C ASP A 517 -15.18 -23.70 21.53
N LYS A 518 -15.83 -22.54 21.65
CA LYS A 518 -17.12 -22.27 21.00
C LYS A 518 -16.91 -21.96 19.52
N ALA A 519 -17.91 -22.25 18.70
CA ALA A 519 -17.87 -21.89 17.27
C ALA A 519 -17.59 -20.39 17.07
N GLN A 520 -16.84 -20.07 16.02
CA GLN A 520 -16.52 -18.69 15.62
C GLN A 520 -15.79 -17.88 16.71
N THR A 521 -15.01 -18.50 17.59
CA THR A 521 -14.19 -17.79 18.59
C THR A 521 -12.70 -17.79 18.27
N ILE A 522 -12.28 -18.52 17.24
CA ILE A 522 -10.89 -18.60 16.79
C ILE A 522 -10.83 -18.39 15.29
N ALA A 523 -10.12 -17.35 14.86
CA ALA A 523 -9.73 -17.17 13.46
C ALA A 523 -8.36 -17.83 13.22
N THR A 524 -8.27 -18.67 12.20
CA THR A 524 -7.00 -19.26 11.73
C THR A 524 -6.62 -18.58 10.42
N ILE A 525 -5.50 -17.88 10.46
CA ILE A 525 -4.95 -17.10 9.34
C ILE A 525 -3.75 -17.89 8.81
N THR A 526 -3.86 -18.38 7.58
CA THR A 526 -2.78 -19.08 6.88
C THR A 526 -2.19 -18.15 5.85
N VAL A 527 -0.94 -17.72 6.09
CA VAL A 527 -0.18 -16.93 5.13
C VAL A 527 0.31 -17.87 4.01
N PRO A 528 0.12 -17.51 2.73
CA PRO A 528 0.42 -18.39 1.62
C PRO A 528 1.94 -18.58 1.41
N ASP A 529 2.32 -19.74 0.85
CA ASP A 529 3.69 -20.05 0.48
C ASP A 529 4.30 -19.01 -0.48
N GLY A 530 5.60 -18.75 -0.34
CA GLY A 530 6.33 -17.82 -1.21
C GLY A 530 5.99 -16.34 -1.02
N THR A 531 5.44 -15.94 0.13
CA THR A 531 5.06 -14.54 0.40
C THR A 531 5.80 -13.87 1.54
N MET A 532 6.48 -14.65 2.38
CA MET A 532 7.33 -14.16 3.46
C MET A 532 8.79 -14.32 3.05
N ASN A 533 9.50 -13.20 2.91
CA ASN A 533 10.88 -13.14 2.39
C ASN A 533 11.96 -13.10 3.49
N ALA A 534 11.57 -13.20 4.75
CA ALA A 534 12.46 -13.20 5.90
C ALA A 534 11.78 -13.85 7.10
N THR A 535 12.59 -14.52 7.93
CA THR A 535 12.16 -14.99 9.24
C THR A 535 12.21 -13.86 10.25
N ASP A 536 11.09 -13.61 10.92
CA ASP A 536 10.94 -12.62 11.98
C ASP A 536 10.21 -13.27 13.15
N GLY A 537 10.98 -13.56 14.22
CA GLY A 537 10.45 -14.19 15.42
C GLY A 537 9.50 -13.30 16.23
N ALA A 538 9.47 -12.00 15.95
CA ALA A 538 8.70 -11.01 16.69
C ALA A 538 7.99 -10.00 15.77
N ALA A 539 7.48 -10.46 14.63
CA ALA A 539 6.74 -9.63 13.69
C ALA A 539 5.53 -8.99 14.38
N ILE A 540 5.37 -7.68 14.22
CA ILE A 540 4.28 -6.92 14.82
C ILE A 540 2.98 -7.30 14.13
N PHE A 541 2.06 -7.92 14.87
CA PHE A 541 0.76 -8.34 14.38
C PHE A 541 -0.33 -7.50 15.02
N THR A 542 -1.20 -6.94 14.19
CA THR A 542 -2.31 -6.10 14.66
C THR A 542 -3.65 -6.66 14.21
N VAL A 543 -4.64 -6.65 15.10
CA VAL A 543 -6.04 -6.98 14.83
C VAL A 543 -6.89 -5.73 15.12
N ASN A 544 -7.73 -5.31 14.18
CA ASN A 544 -8.65 -4.19 14.42
C ASN A 544 -9.96 -4.30 13.63
N GLY A 545 -11.06 -3.86 14.23
CA GLY A 545 -12.36 -3.77 13.59
C GLY A 545 -13.09 -5.10 13.40
N VAL A 546 -12.69 -6.18 14.06
CA VAL A 546 -13.42 -7.46 14.09
C VAL A 546 -14.62 -7.33 15.02
N GLN A 547 -15.79 -7.69 14.51
CA GLN A 547 -17.06 -7.59 15.21
C GLN A 547 -17.54 -8.95 15.72
N THR A 548 -18.11 -8.95 16.93
CA THR A 548 -18.85 -10.10 17.46
C THR A 548 -20.15 -10.30 16.70
N LEU A 549 -20.78 -11.47 16.80
CA LEU A 549 -22.13 -11.70 16.24
C LEU A 549 -23.16 -10.74 16.82
N THR A 550 -22.91 -10.26 18.04
CA THR A 550 -23.72 -9.24 18.72
C THR A 550 -23.28 -7.81 18.40
N GLY A 551 -22.27 -7.57 17.55
CA GLY A 551 -21.89 -6.23 17.07
C GLY A 551 -20.85 -5.47 17.89
N LYS A 552 -20.30 -6.03 18.98
CA LYS A 552 -19.16 -5.43 19.69
C LYS A 552 -17.93 -5.44 18.79
N THR A 553 -17.09 -4.41 18.84
CA THR A 553 -15.88 -4.32 18.02
C THR A 553 -14.64 -4.52 18.89
N ASN A 554 -13.57 -5.14 18.40
CA ASN A 554 -12.37 -5.24 19.23
C ASN A 554 -11.67 -3.89 19.38
N LYS A 555 -11.10 -3.61 20.55
CA LYS A 555 -10.06 -2.58 20.69
C LYS A 555 -8.87 -2.96 19.82
N PRO A 556 -8.13 -1.97 19.25
CA PRO A 556 -6.88 -2.25 18.55
C PRO A 556 -6.01 -3.16 19.41
N PHE A 557 -5.72 -4.35 18.88
CA PHE A 557 -4.92 -5.35 19.57
C PHE A 557 -3.62 -5.50 18.80
N THR A 558 -2.49 -5.33 19.48
CA THR A 558 -1.16 -5.51 18.89
C THR A 558 -0.37 -6.48 19.76
N THR A 559 0.25 -7.46 19.11
CA THR A 559 1.16 -8.42 19.74
C THR A 559 2.29 -8.73 18.76
N THR A 560 3.25 -9.55 19.17
CA THR A 560 4.23 -10.13 18.27
C THR A 560 3.86 -11.56 17.92
N VAL A 561 4.10 -11.97 16.68
CA VAL A 561 3.96 -13.35 16.21
C VAL A 561 5.24 -13.76 15.47
N SER A 562 5.52 -15.06 15.38
CA SER A 562 6.68 -15.56 14.65
C SER A 562 6.29 -15.94 13.21
N VAL A 563 6.83 -15.25 12.24
CA VAL A 563 6.72 -15.62 10.82
C VAL A 563 8.07 -16.13 10.34
N THR A 564 8.07 -17.12 9.45
CA THR A 564 9.28 -17.62 8.83
C THR A 564 9.32 -17.27 7.37
N ASP A 565 10.52 -17.13 6.84
CA ASP A 565 10.73 -17.17 5.40
C ASP A 565 10.11 -18.45 4.83
N ASN A 566 9.32 -18.30 3.77
CA ASN A 566 8.70 -19.41 3.04
C ASN A 566 8.91 -19.32 1.54
N ILE A 567 9.92 -18.56 1.09
CA ILE A 567 10.38 -18.56 -0.29
C ILE A 567 11.37 -19.72 -0.44
N LYS A 568 11.21 -20.50 -1.51
CA LYS A 568 12.10 -21.64 -1.78
C LYS A 568 13.36 -21.18 -2.51
N PRO A 569 14.55 -21.70 -2.15
CA PRO A 569 15.77 -21.40 -2.90
C PRO A 569 15.68 -21.92 -4.33
N GLU A 570 15.98 -21.04 -5.28
CA GLU A 570 15.99 -21.29 -6.72
C GLU A 570 17.43 -21.35 -7.24
N LEU A 571 17.77 -22.45 -7.91
CA LEU A 571 19.05 -22.62 -8.59
C LEU A 571 19.16 -21.61 -9.74
N LYS A 572 20.14 -20.72 -9.68
CA LYS A 572 20.34 -19.66 -10.69
C LYS A 572 21.37 -20.02 -11.75
N SER A 573 22.44 -20.72 -11.37
CA SER A 573 23.49 -21.11 -12.32
C SER A 573 24.27 -22.32 -11.84
N ALA A 574 24.94 -22.99 -12.79
CA ALA A 574 25.85 -24.09 -12.53
C ALA A 574 27.14 -23.91 -13.35
N LYS A 575 28.27 -24.34 -12.80
CA LYS A 575 29.60 -24.30 -13.43
C LYS A 575 30.35 -25.59 -13.17
N VAL A 576 30.86 -26.24 -14.21
CA VAL A 576 31.71 -27.43 -14.04
C VAL A 576 33.09 -27.00 -13.54
N LEU A 577 33.65 -27.77 -12.60
CA LEU A 577 35.01 -27.54 -12.09
C LEU A 577 35.98 -28.59 -12.63
N ASP A 578 35.53 -29.82 -12.79
CA ASP A 578 36.27 -30.94 -13.36
C ASP A 578 35.28 -32.01 -13.87
N ASN A 579 35.78 -33.17 -14.31
CA ASN A 579 34.95 -34.25 -14.85
C ASN A 579 34.12 -35.02 -13.80
N LYS A 580 34.01 -34.54 -12.56
CA LYS A 580 33.15 -35.08 -11.49
C LYS A 580 32.40 -34.00 -10.69
N THR A 581 32.86 -32.76 -10.72
CA THR A 581 32.41 -31.69 -9.80
C THR A 581 31.69 -30.57 -10.54
N ILE A 582 30.53 -30.18 -10.03
CA ILE A 582 29.75 -29.02 -10.48
C ILE A 582 29.50 -28.08 -9.30
N GLU A 583 29.85 -26.80 -9.45
CA GLU A 583 29.47 -25.72 -8.53
C GLU A 583 28.09 -25.17 -8.93
N LEU A 584 27.21 -25.00 -7.95
CA LEU A 584 25.83 -24.50 -8.09
C LEU A 584 25.69 -23.19 -7.32
N THR A 585 24.94 -22.23 -7.86
CA THR A 585 24.65 -20.94 -7.20
C THR A 585 23.14 -20.72 -7.10
N TYR A 586 22.65 -20.42 -5.90
CA TYR A 586 21.24 -20.13 -5.59
C TYR A 586 21.00 -18.61 -5.47
N ASN A 587 19.73 -18.20 -5.43
CA ASN A 587 19.29 -16.82 -5.18
C ASN A 587 19.40 -16.38 -3.72
N GLU A 588 19.74 -17.28 -2.82
CA GLU A 588 19.75 -17.07 -1.38
C GLU A 588 20.74 -18.01 -0.70
N ASP A 589 20.95 -17.76 0.59
CA ASP A 589 21.90 -18.49 1.42
C ASP A 589 21.41 -19.90 1.77
N MET A 590 22.26 -20.90 1.54
CA MET A 590 21.98 -22.31 1.83
C MET A 590 22.47 -22.72 3.22
N VAL A 591 21.87 -23.78 3.78
CA VAL A 591 22.41 -24.50 4.95
C VAL A 591 23.79 -25.05 4.62
N THR A 592 24.65 -25.13 5.64
CA THR A 592 26.00 -25.70 5.48
C THR A 592 25.92 -27.21 5.22
N LEU A 593 26.43 -27.65 4.07
CA LEU A 593 26.51 -29.05 3.66
C LEU A 593 27.93 -29.58 3.88
N ASN A 594 28.02 -30.75 4.54
CA ASN A 594 29.27 -31.43 4.82
C ASN A 594 29.23 -32.87 4.29
N GLY A 595 29.27 -33.02 2.97
CA GLY A 595 29.26 -34.31 2.30
C GLY A 595 27.89 -34.98 2.29
N ALA A 596 26.82 -34.21 2.15
CA ALA A 596 25.45 -34.73 2.12
C ALA A 596 25.22 -35.53 0.83
N PHE A 597 24.50 -36.64 0.92
CA PHE A 597 24.06 -37.38 -0.26
C PHE A 597 22.88 -36.63 -0.89
N VAL A 598 22.93 -36.42 -2.21
CA VAL A 598 21.98 -35.54 -2.91
C VAL A 598 21.55 -36.09 -4.26
N GLY A 599 21.72 -37.38 -4.50
CA GLY A 599 21.36 -38.00 -5.78
C GLY A 599 19.85 -38.01 -6.01
N ASP A 600 19.05 -37.93 -4.95
CA ASP A 600 17.59 -37.76 -5.05
C ASP A 600 17.17 -36.31 -5.30
N GLU A 601 18.01 -35.32 -4.96
CA GLU A 601 17.80 -33.88 -5.09
C GLU A 601 18.23 -33.31 -6.44
N PHE A 602 19.00 -34.05 -7.24
CA PHE A 602 19.49 -33.55 -8.53
C PHE A 602 19.40 -34.60 -9.64
N THR A 603 19.10 -34.15 -10.86
CA THR A 603 19.41 -34.89 -12.08
C THR A 603 20.49 -34.16 -12.85
N ILE A 604 21.58 -34.85 -13.15
CA ILE A 604 22.59 -34.37 -14.09
C ILE A 604 22.24 -34.94 -15.47
N TYR A 605 22.22 -34.10 -16.50
CA TYR A 605 22.05 -34.53 -17.88
C TYR A 605 23.35 -34.31 -18.68
N GLN A 606 23.65 -35.27 -19.55
CA GLN A 606 24.69 -35.18 -20.57
C GLN A 606 24.02 -35.21 -21.95
N GLY A 607 23.90 -34.05 -22.60
CA GLY A 607 22.97 -33.85 -23.71
C GLY A 607 21.52 -33.97 -23.21
N SER A 608 20.74 -34.85 -23.83
CA SER A 608 19.36 -35.17 -23.43
C SER A 608 19.25 -36.34 -22.45
N SER A 609 20.35 -37.02 -22.15
CA SER A 609 20.35 -38.25 -21.34
C SER A 609 20.66 -37.95 -19.88
N ALA A 610 19.80 -38.41 -18.97
CA ALA A 610 20.06 -38.33 -17.53
C ALA A 610 21.15 -39.32 -17.12
N VAL A 611 22.04 -38.88 -16.23
CA VAL A 611 23.01 -39.75 -15.56
C VAL A 611 22.29 -40.50 -14.44
N THR A 612 22.30 -41.83 -14.48
CA THR A 612 21.72 -42.66 -13.41
C THR A 612 22.68 -42.71 -12.23
N LEU A 613 22.35 -41.98 -11.17
CA LEU A 613 23.06 -41.96 -9.88
C LEU A 613 22.10 -42.43 -8.79
N ALA A 614 22.57 -43.27 -7.88
CA ALA A 614 21.91 -43.48 -6.59
C ALA A 614 22.15 -42.27 -5.67
N ASP A 615 21.36 -42.15 -4.61
CA ASP A 615 21.47 -41.02 -3.68
C ASP A 615 22.90 -40.81 -3.15
N ALA A 616 23.51 -41.89 -2.65
CA ALA A 616 24.88 -41.90 -2.12
C ALA A 616 25.98 -41.72 -3.20
N GLU A 617 25.63 -41.73 -4.48
CA GLU A 617 26.57 -41.58 -5.60
C GLU A 617 26.73 -40.12 -6.06
N LEU A 618 26.05 -39.17 -5.40
CA LEU A 618 26.22 -37.74 -5.60
C LEU A 618 26.33 -37.03 -4.25
N VAL A 619 27.44 -36.34 -4.02
CA VAL A 619 27.76 -35.75 -2.71
C VAL A 619 27.83 -34.23 -2.81
N ALA A 620 27.12 -33.52 -1.93
CA ALA A 620 27.12 -32.06 -1.83
C ALA A 620 27.97 -31.51 -0.67
N THR A 621 28.69 -30.43 -0.92
CA THR A 621 29.44 -29.65 0.08
C THR A 621 29.24 -28.16 -0.13
N SER A 622 29.26 -27.36 0.94
CA SER A 622 29.23 -25.90 0.81
C SER A 622 30.53 -25.34 0.23
N VAL A 623 30.45 -24.22 -0.50
CA VAL A 623 31.63 -23.48 -0.95
C VAL A 623 32.05 -22.48 0.13
N SER A 624 33.26 -22.66 0.67
CA SER A 624 33.79 -21.78 1.71
C SER A 624 33.80 -20.31 1.25
N GLY A 625 33.25 -19.42 2.08
CA GLY A 625 33.13 -17.98 1.78
C GLY A 625 31.95 -17.59 0.88
N PHE A 626 31.16 -18.55 0.38
CA PHE A 626 30.04 -18.28 -0.52
C PHE A 626 28.77 -19.02 -0.06
N PRO A 627 27.96 -18.43 0.83
CA PRO A 627 26.82 -19.12 1.45
C PRO A 627 25.70 -19.51 0.48
N ALA A 628 25.58 -18.83 -0.66
CA ALA A 628 24.63 -19.18 -1.73
C ALA A 628 25.17 -20.24 -2.71
N LYS A 629 26.35 -20.84 -2.45
CA LYS A 629 26.99 -21.79 -3.35
C LYS A 629 27.24 -23.16 -2.70
N ILE A 630 26.98 -24.20 -3.47
CA ILE A 630 27.32 -25.59 -3.12
C ILE A 630 28.05 -26.26 -4.27
N LYS A 631 28.81 -27.32 -3.98
CA LYS A 631 29.43 -28.21 -4.97
C LYS A 631 28.81 -29.58 -4.88
N ILE A 632 28.43 -30.16 -6.01
CA ILE A 632 28.04 -31.56 -6.12
C ILE A 632 29.16 -32.36 -6.80
N VAL A 633 29.45 -33.55 -6.29
CA VAL A 633 30.54 -34.42 -6.75
C VAL A 633 29.99 -35.81 -7.04
N VAL A 634 30.23 -36.31 -8.26
CA VAL A 634 29.87 -37.69 -8.65
C VAL A 634 30.84 -38.69 -8.03
N THR A 635 30.34 -39.61 -7.21
CA THR A 635 31.12 -40.63 -6.47
C THR A 635 30.84 -42.06 -6.94
N LYS A 636 30.10 -42.23 -8.05
CA LYS A 636 29.70 -43.54 -8.57
C LYS A 636 30.90 -44.44 -8.96
N GLY A 637 31.01 -45.56 -8.25
CA GLY A 637 31.99 -46.64 -8.46
C GLY A 637 33.37 -46.35 -7.83
N ALA A 638 34.22 -47.38 -7.80
CA ALA A 638 35.53 -47.30 -7.14
C ALA A 638 36.64 -46.92 -8.14
N ASP A 639 37.32 -45.80 -7.89
CA ASP A 639 38.53 -45.46 -8.61
C ASP A 639 39.64 -46.47 -8.25
N SER A 640 40.35 -47.01 -9.24
CA SER A 640 41.53 -47.83 -9.02
C SER A 640 42.77 -46.96 -9.12
N ALA A 641 43.56 -46.90 -8.04
CA ALA A 641 44.85 -46.24 -8.06
C ALA A 641 45.77 -46.92 -9.08
N GLY A 642 46.42 -46.15 -9.95
CA GLY A 642 47.44 -46.67 -10.86
C GLY A 642 48.66 -47.19 -10.09
N ALA A 643 49.37 -48.16 -10.65
CA ALA A 643 50.63 -48.65 -10.13
C ALA A 643 51.79 -48.04 -10.92
N ALA A 644 52.80 -47.51 -10.23
CA ALA A 644 54.01 -47.02 -10.89
C ALA A 644 54.89 -48.20 -11.38
N ALA A 645 55.55 -48.02 -12.52
CA ALA A 645 56.54 -48.99 -12.98
C ALA A 645 57.78 -49.00 -12.07
N SER A 646 58.41 -50.17 -11.91
CA SER A 646 59.71 -50.30 -11.23
C SER A 646 60.73 -49.36 -11.85
N THR A 647 61.27 -48.46 -11.02
CA THR A 647 62.25 -47.45 -11.43
C THR A 647 63.46 -47.51 -10.52
N PHE A 648 64.65 -47.62 -11.13
CA PHE A 648 65.93 -47.57 -10.45
C PHE A 648 66.62 -46.27 -10.85
N ALA A 649 66.55 -45.26 -9.98
CA ALA A 649 67.12 -43.93 -10.23
C ALA A 649 68.67 -43.93 -10.16
N THR A 650 69.26 -44.95 -9.53
CA THR A 650 70.71 -45.19 -9.48
C THR A 650 70.99 -46.67 -9.74
N ALA A 651 72.22 -46.99 -10.14
CA ALA A 651 72.61 -48.35 -10.46
C ALA A 651 72.44 -49.24 -9.22
N THR A 652 71.53 -50.21 -9.32
CA THR A 652 71.15 -51.10 -8.22
C THR A 652 71.64 -52.50 -8.51
N ASN A 653 72.30 -53.16 -7.55
CA ASN A 653 72.71 -54.56 -7.71
C ASN A 653 71.48 -55.47 -7.83
N LEU A 654 71.50 -56.37 -8.81
CA LEU A 654 70.55 -57.47 -8.87
C LEU A 654 70.78 -58.44 -7.71
N THR A 655 69.73 -59.14 -7.30
CA THR A 655 69.81 -60.21 -6.31
C THR A 655 70.62 -61.36 -6.88
N LYS A 656 71.66 -61.82 -6.17
CA LYS A 656 72.45 -62.98 -6.59
C LYS A 656 71.60 -64.25 -6.51
N GLY A 657 71.54 -65.01 -7.60
CA GLY A 657 71.00 -66.36 -7.62
C GLY A 657 72.08 -67.37 -7.25
N THR A 658 72.27 -68.40 -8.08
CA THR A 658 73.46 -69.25 -8.02
C THR A 658 74.65 -68.41 -8.49
N ASN A 659 75.45 -67.83 -7.60
CA ASN A 659 76.63 -67.04 -7.97
C ASN A 659 77.82 -67.49 -7.13
N THR A 660 78.90 -67.87 -7.81
CA THR A 660 80.13 -68.37 -7.18
C THR A 660 81.21 -67.29 -7.04
N GLY A 661 81.04 -66.12 -7.67
CA GLY A 661 81.94 -64.96 -7.61
C GLY A 661 81.45 -63.80 -6.71
N THR A 662 82.30 -62.79 -6.51
CA THR A 662 81.98 -61.62 -5.67
C THR A 662 81.30 -60.49 -6.44
N GLY A 663 81.41 -60.45 -7.77
CA GLY A 663 80.81 -59.41 -8.62
C GLY A 663 79.28 -59.42 -8.71
N ASN A 664 78.72 -58.29 -9.12
CA ASN A 664 77.29 -58.05 -9.29
C ASN A 664 76.94 -57.58 -10.71
N VAL A 665 75.73 -57.91 -11.16
CA VAL A 665 75.08 -57.22 -12.26
C VAL A 665 74.28 -56.06 -11.67
N THR A 666 74.34 -54.88 -12.27
CA THR A 666 73.55 -53.72 -11.82
C THR A 666 72.50 -53.34 -12.85
N VAL A 667 71.40 -52.71 -12.41
CA VAL A 667 70.33 -52.19 -13.25
C VAL A 667 70.03 -50.74 -12.96
N LEU A 668 69.72 -49.98 -14.01
CA LEU A 668 69.34 -48.57 -13.97
C LEU A 668 68.19 -48.31 -14.96
N GLY A 669 67.32 -47.36 -14.65
CA GLY A 669 66.26 -46.90 -15.55
C GLY A 669 64.84 -47.26 -15.08
N THR A 670 63.86 -47.06 -15.95
CA THR A 670 62.44 -47.36 -15.68
C THR A 670 61.99 -48.52 -16.54
N PHE A 671 61.37 -49.51 -15.91
CA PHE A 671 60.82 -50.65 -16.60
C PHE A 671 59.62 -50.27 -17.47
N THR A 672 59.66 -50.62 -18.75
CA THR A 672 58.59 -50.33 -19.72
C THR A 672 57.82 -51.58 -20.15
N GLY A 673 57.92 -52.67 -19.39
CA GLY A 673 57.13 -53.87 -19.66
C GLY A 673 55.65 -53.67 -19.34
N THR A 674 54.81 -54.43 -20.04
CA THR A 674 53.34 -54.36 -19.92
C THR A 674 52.76 -55.28 -18.85
N ALA A 675 53.61 -56.09 -18.19
CA ALA A 675 53.24 -56.97 -17.09
C ALA A 675 54.41 -57.10 -16.10
N ASN A 676 54.10 -57.41 -14.85
CA ASN A 676 55.12 -57.69 -13.84
C ASN A 676 55.92 -58.93 -14.25
N GLU A 677 57.23 -58.88 -14.07
CA GLU A 677 58.11 -60.00 -14.40
C GLU A 677 59.32 -60.07 -13.46
N THR A 678 59.95 -61.25 -13.39
CA THR A 678 61.26 -61.40 -12.75
C THR A 678 62.28 -61.72 -13.82
N VAL A 679 63.24 -60.82 -13.99
CA VAL A 679 64.30 -60.92 -15.00
C VAL A 679 65.48 -61.65 -14.40
N THR A 680 65.96 -62.69 -15.06
CA THR A 680 67.14 -63.47 -14.70
C THR A 680 68.26 -63.24 -15.69
N VAL A 681 69.32 -62.56 -15.27
CA VAL A 681 70.55 -62.41 -16.04
C VAL A 681 71.49 -63.56 -15.68
N LYS A 682 71.87 -64.37 -16.67
CA LYS A 682 72.73 -65.56 -16.47
C LYS A 682 74.02 -65.43 -17.27
N LYS A 683 75.18 -65.70 -16.65
CA LYS A 683 76.47 -65.77 -17.35
C LYS A 683 76.53 -67.05 -18.19
N THR A 684 76.90 -66.93 -19.46
CA THR A 684 77.16 -68.07 -20.36
C THR A 684 78.66 -68.17 -20.67
N ALA A 685 79.04 -69.20 -21.42
CA ALA A 685 80.42 -69.38 -21.87
C ALA A 685 80.91 -68.22 -22.75
N THR A 686 80.00 -67.51 -23.43
CA THR A 686 80.32 -66.49 -24.43
C THR A 686 79.80 -65.09 -24.09
N GLY A 687 78.95 -64.94 -23.06
CA GLY A 687 78.35 -63.66 -22.71
C GLY A 687 77.39 -63.74 -21.53
N TYR A 688 76.24 -63.09 -21.66
CA TYR A 688 75.15 -63.11 -20.69
C TYR A 688 73.82 -63.29 -21.41
N THR A 689 72.88 -64.00 -20.81
CA THR A 689 71.50 -64.15 -21.34
C THR A 689 70.51 -63.49 -20.40
N VAL A 690 69.41 -63.00 -20.95
CA VAL A 690 68.21 -62.67 -20.17
C VAL A 690 67.21 -63.82 -20.28
N ASP A 691 66.79 -64.34 -19.14
CA ASP A 691 65.83 -65.44 -18.97
C ASP A 691 66.18 -66.72 -19.75
N GLY A 692 67.48 -67.00 -19.92
CA GLY A 692 67.97 -68.22 -20.54
C GLY A 692 67.73 -68.33 -22.05
N THR A 693 67.42 -67.19 -22.68
CA THR A 693 67.36 -67.08 -24.14
C THR A 693 68.79 -66.96 -24.72
N ASN A 694 68.98 -66.38 -25.90
CA ASN A 694 70.33 -66.24 -26.47
C ASN A 694 71.16 -65.18 -25.74
N ASP A 695 72.48 -65.20 -25.94
CA ASP A 695 73.37 -64.16 -25.39
C ASP A 695 72.91 -62.79 -25.87
N VAL A 696 72.73 -61.87 -24.93
CA VAL A 696 72.46 -60.47 -25.21
C VAL A 696 73.68 -59.82 -25.86
N VAL A 697 73.43 -58.89 -26.78
CA VAL A 697 74.50 -58.09 -27.39
C VAL A 697 74.93 -57.00 -26.41
N LEU A 698 76.18 -57.07 -25.96
CA LEU A 698 76.76 -56.04 -25.08
C LEU A 698 77.26 -54.86 -25.91
N THR A 699 76.94 -53.64 -25.46
CA THR A 699 77.60 -52.40 -25.90
C THR A 699 78.53 -51.96 -24.77
N GLY A 700 79.82 -52.24 -24.93
CA GLY A 700 80.78 -52.19 -23.81
C GLY A 700 80.45 -53.28 -22.79
N SER A 701 80.19 -52.90 -21.54
CA SER A 701 79.81 -53.81 -20.45
C SER A 701 78.32 -53.74 -20.08
N THR A 702 77.47 -53.26 -21.00
CA THR A 702 76.03 -53.05 -20.73
C THR A 702 75.13 -53.60 -21.83
N PHE A 703 73.88 -53.90 -21.48
CA PHE A 703 72.79 -54.17 -22.42
C PHE A 703 71.48 -53.58 -21.91
N THR A 704 70.51 -53.39 -22.81
CA THR A 704 69.18 -52.89 -22.44
C THR A 704 68.12 -53.98 -22.54
N TYR A 705 67.17 -53.96 -21.61
CA TYR A 705 66.01 -54.84 -21.64
C TYR A 705 64.79 -54.09 -21.09
N LYS A 706 63.76 -53.92 -21.94
CA LYS A 706 62.47 -53.26 -21.62
C LYS A 706 62.61 -51.96 -20.82
N GLY A 707 63.38 -51.01 -21.37
CA GLY A 707 63.59 -49.67 -20.77
C GLY A 707 64.64 -49.61 -19.66
N LEU A 708 65.13 -50.76 -19.19
CA LEU A 708 66.20 -50.86 -18.21
C LEU A 708 67.55 -51.08 -18.88
N THR A 709 68.60 -50.54 -18.29
CA THR A 709 70.00 -50.78 -18.67
C THR A 709 70.66 -51.63 -17.60
N PHE A 710 71.18 -52.79 -17.99
CA PHE A 710 71.91 -53.70 -17.15
C PHE A 710 73.41 -53.58 -17.41
N SER A 711 74.23 -53.55 -16.36
CA SER A 711 75.69 -53.52 -16.45
C SER A 711 76.29 -54.76 -15.82
N VAL A 712 77.19 -55.40 -16.56
CA VAL A 712 77.89 -56.62 -16.14
C VAL A 712 79.37 -56.37 -15.84
N ALA A 713 79.82 -55.11 -15.85
CA ALA A 713 81.22 -54.72 -15.66
C ALA A 713 81.81 -55.26 -14.34
N ASP A 714 81.07 -55.13 -13.24
CA ASP A 714 81.50 -55.61 -11.92
C ASP A 714 81.46 -57.14 -11.84
N ALA A 715 80.47 -57.78 -12.46
CA ALA A 715 80.38 -59.23 -12.57
C ALA A 715 81.58 -59.83 -13.33
N ASP A 716 81.93 -59.28 -14.49
CA ASP A 716 83.07 -59.75 -15.30
C ASP A 716 84.42 -59.49 -14.60
N ALA A 717 84.57 -58.35 -13.92
CA ALA A 717 85.81 -58.02 -13.21
C ALA A 717 86.09 -58.88 -11.98
N ASN A 718 85.04 -59.49 -11.39
CA ASN A 718 85.12 -60.16 -10.09
C ASN A 718 84.71 -61.64 -10.12
N GLY A 719 85.09 -62.33 -11.20
CA GLY A 719 85.16 -63.80 -11.23
C GLY A 719 83.82 -64.54 -11.24
N VAL A 720 82.76 -63.92 -11.78
CA VAL A 720 81.47 -64.59 -12.00
C VAL A 720 81.63 -65.69 -13.06
N ALA A 721 81.24 -66.92 -12.74
CA ALA A 721 81.46 -68.11 -13.55
C ALA A 721 80.27 -68.42 -14.49
N THR A 722 80.51 -69.25 -15.51
CA THR A 722 79.45 -69.77 -16.38
C THR A 722 78.37 -70.48 -15.55
N ASN A 723 77.11 -70.15 -15.83
CA ASN A 723 75.90 -70.51 -15.09
C ASN A 723 75.58 -69.68 -13.85
N ASP A 724 76.39 -68.68 -13.51
CA ASP A 724 76.02 -67.77 -12.43
C ASP A 724 74.80 -66.92 -12.84
N THR A 725 73.88 -66.68 -11.89
CA THR A 725 72.60 -65.99 -12.14
C THR A 725 72.36 -64.79 -11.22
N PHE A 726 71.63 -63.81 -11.72
CA PHE A 726 71.22 -62.59 -11.03
C PHE A 726 69.78 -62.28 -11.36
N THR A 727 68.95 -61.92 -10.38
CA THR A 727 67.52 -61.67 -10.58
C THR A 727 67.07 -60.29 -10.11
N VAL A 728 66.04 -59.76 -10.76
CA VAL A 728 65.30 -58.57 -10.30
C VAL A 728 63.82 -58.72 -10.61
N SER A 729 62.96 -58.46 -9.62
CA SER A 729 61.51 -58.40 -9.81
C SER A 729 61.09 -56.98 -10.20
N LEU A 730 60.28 -56.87 -11.25
CA LEU A 730 59.87 -55.64 -11.91
C LEU A 730 58.35 -55.53 -11.97
N THR A 731 57.83 -54.36 -11.63
CA THR A 731 56.41 -54.01 -11.68
C THR A 731 56.14 -53.16 -12.92
N ALA A 732 55.10 -53.48 -13.70
CA ALA A 732 54.67 -52.69 -14.85
C ALA A 732 53.83 -51.47 -14.44
N TYR A 733 53.81 -50.42 -15.28
CA TYR A 733 52.92 -49.28 -15.09
C TYR A 733 51.46 -49.65 -15.34
N VAL A 734 50.57 -49.25 -14.45
CA VAL A 734 49.11 -49.35 -14.62
C VAL A 734 48.51 -47.96 -14.45
N ALA A 735 47.78 -47.47 -15.44
CA ALA A 735 47.10 -46.17 -15.36
C ALA A 735 45.95 -46.23 -14.33
N ALA A 736 45.71 -45.13 -13.62
CA ALA A 736 44.54 -45.00 -12.77
C ALA A 736 43.26 -45.04 -13.62
N THR A 737 42.25 -45.78 -13.19
CA THR A 737 40.96 -45.87 -13.89
C THR A 737 39.86 -45.34 -12.99
N SER A 738 39.06 -44.41 -13.51
CA SER A 738 37.85 -43.91 -12.85
C SER A 738 36.61 -44.50 -13.50
N THR A 739 35.64 -44.93 -12.69
CA THR A 739 34.50 -45.73 -13.14
C THR A 739 33.32 -44.89 -13.66
N THR A 740 33.16 -43.64 -13.22
CA THR A 740 32.10 -42.73 -13.70
C THR A 740 32.60 -41.29 -13.77
N THR A 741 32.59 -40.70 -14.97
CA THR A 741 32.96 -39.30 -15.21
C THR A 741 31.88 -38.59 -16.03
N LEU A 742 31.75 -37.27 -15.83
CA LEU A 742 30.97 -36.38 -16.68
C LEU A 742 31.67 -36.21 -18.04
N ASP A 743 30.97 -36.48 -19.14
CA ASP A 743 31.48 -36.26 -20.49
C ASP A 743 31.47 -34.77 -20.81
N LEU A 744 32.61 -34.12 -20.57
CA LEU A 744 32.78 -32.68 -20.81
C LEU A 744 32.71 -32.30 -22.30
N THR A 745 32.64 -33.26 -23.23
CA THR A 745 32.40 -32.96 -24.66
C THR A 745 30.92 -32.69 -24.95
N LYS A 746 30.01 -33.20 -24.12
CA LYS A 746 28.55 -32.98 -24.25
C LYS A 746 28.12 -31.69 -23.56
N SER A 747 26.92 -31.20 -23.88
CA SER A 747 26.28 -30.18 -23.04
C SER A 747 25.91 -30.80 -21.70
N LEU A 748 26.06 -30.04 -20.63
CA LEU A 748 25.72 -30.46 -19.28
C LEU A 748 24.60 -29.57 -18.76
N SER A 749 23.62 -30.16 -18.08
CA SER A 749 22.60 -29.39 -17.34
C SER A 749 22.28 -30.09 -16.03
N VAL A 750 21.91 -29.30 -15.02
CA VAL A 750 21.48 -29.79 -13.71
C VAL A 750 20.03 -29.37 -13.53
N GLU A 751 19.19 -30.33 -13.15
CA GLU A 751 17.80 -30.10 -12.77
C GLU A 751 17.61 -30.41 -11.29
N THR A 752 17.03 -29.47 -10.55
CA THR A 752 16.69 -29.67 -9.15
C THR A 752 15.47 -30.58 -9.00
N LYS A 753 15.50 -31.41 -7.96
CA LYS A 753 14.40 -32.25 -7.50
C LYS A 753 14.13 -31.99 -6.03
N VAL A 754 12.98 -32.45 -5.59
CA VAL A 754 12.61 -32.48 -4.17
C VAL A 754 12.26 -33.93 -3.84
N PRO A 755 12.88 -34.54 -2.80
CA PRO A 755 12.59 -35.91 -2.41
C PRO A 755 11.10 -36.12 -2.13
N ALA A 756 10.59 -37.30 -2.51
CA ALA A 756 9.18 -37.65 -2.32
C ALA A 756 8.79 -37.66 -0.84
N ALA A 757 7.54 -37.32 -0.53
CA ALA A 757 7.02 -37.37 0.83
C ALA A 757 7.07 -38.81 1.38
N GLY A 758 7.92 -39.05 2.39
CA GLY A 758 8.19 -40.37 2.97
C GLY A 758 9.51 -41.03 2.57
N GLY A 759 10.36 -40.36 1.77
CA GLY A 759 11.72 -40.76 1.41
C GLY A 759 12.82 -40.23 2.35
N THR A 760 14.05 -40.13 1.85
CA THR A 760 15.20 -39.49 2.52
C THR A 760 14.90 -38.04 2.91
N THR A 761 15.49 -37.57 4.01
CA THR A 761 15.37 -36.16 4.44
C THR A 761 16.00 -35.26 3.39
N ALA A 762 15.31 -34.20 2.96
CA ALA A 762 15.87 -33.29 1.97
C ALA A 762 17.14 -32.62 2.51
N ASP A 763 18.26 -32.82 1.81
CA ASP A 763 19.56 -32.33 2.26
C ASP A 763 19.84 -30.88 1.81
N VAL A 764 19.27 -30.48 0.68
CA VAL A 764 19.49 -29.14 0.09
C VAL A 764 18.41 -28.16 0.52
N LEU A 765 18.73 -27.38 1.56
CA LEU A 765 17.83 -26.43 2.22
C LEU A 765 18.44 -25.01 2.26
N ASP A 766 17.61 -23.98 2.27
CA ASP A 766 18.03 -22.63 2.68
C ASP A 766 18.21 -22.52 4.21
N LYS A 767 18.69 -21.36 4.69
CA LYS A 767 18.82 -21.07 6.13
C LYS A 767 17.51 -21.11 6.92
N ALA A 768 16.35 -20.99 6.27
CA ALA A 768 15.04 -21.11 6.88
C ALA A 768 14.47 -22.55 6.82
N ASN A 769 15.26 -23.50 6.30
CA ASN A 769 14.90 -24.89 6.05
C ASN A 769 13.85 -25.11 4.94
N ASN A 770 13.67 -24.14 4.03
CA ASN A 770 12.88 -24.38 2.84
C ASN A 770 13.64 -25.28 1.86
N LYS A 771 12.93 -26.28 1.33
CA LYS A 771 13.46 -27.14 0.26
C LYS A 771 13.62 -26.32 -1.02
N GLN A 772 14.67 -26.61 -1.78
CA GLN A 772 14.84 -26.01 -3.10
C GLN A 772 13.62 -26.14 -4.01
N LYS A 773 13.45 -25.16 -4.89
CA LYS A 773 12.43 -25.17 -5.92
C LYS A 773 12.69 -26.35 -6.87
N ALA A 774 11.69 -27.20 -7.07
CA ALA A 774 11.78 -28.38 -7.94
C ALA A 774 11.78 -27.97 -9.43
N SER A 775 12.32 -28.84 -10.28
CA SER A 775 12.32 -28.72 -11.74
C SER A 775 12.96 -27.44 -12.28
N VAL A 776 13.86 -26.84 -11.50
CA VAL A 776 14.71 -25.75 -11.97
C VAL A 776 15.87 -26.36 -12.72
N LYS A 777 15.85 -26.23 -14.05
CA LYS A 777 16.90 -26.73 -14.93
C LYS A 777 17.80 -25.59 -15.40
N VAL A 778 19.09 -25.71 -15.14
CA VAL A 778 20.11 -24.75 -15.57
C VAL A 778 21.17 -25.44 -16.41
N ASP A 779 21.64 -24.77 -17.45
CA ASP A 779 22.81 -25.21 -18.19
C ASP A 779 24.07 -25.02 -17.34
N VAL A 780 24.99 -25.98 -17.44
CA VAL A 780 26.26 -25.94 -16.72
C VAL A 780 27.31 -25.28 -17.61
N ALA A 781 27.83 -24.14 -17.17
CA ALA A 781 28.92 -23.45 -17.84
C ALA A 781 30.22 -24.27 -17.75
N LYS A 782 30.96 -24.33 -18.86
CA LYS A 782 32.25 -25.04 -18.97
C LYS A 782 33.43 -24.15 -18.56
#